data_AF-A0A845GDG0-F1
#
_entry.id   AF-A0A845GDG0-F1
#
_cell.length_a   1.000
_cell.length_b   1.000
_cell.length_c   1.000
_cell.angle_alpha   90.00
_cell.angle_beta   90.00
_cell.angle_gamma   90.00
#
_symmetry.space_group_name_H-M   'P 1'
#
loop_
_entity.id
_entity.type
_entity.pdbx_description
1 polymer ?
#
loop_
_entity_poly.entity_id
_entity_poly.type
_entity_poly.pdbx_seq_one_letter_code
_entity_poly.pdbx_strand_id
1 'polypeptide(L)'
;VALTSNQIASMGTAQIAALTANSIGAIETADLAGLSTNDIAALRTGQLAGLSTDQVAALSTNQFAALSSAQVGALSTNQIVALTTGQASVLTAAQAAGLSTNGVAALETSDFAALSTNAIAALSANQVKALTTNQIVALTTNEAAALGTAQVAALSTNAIAAMETADLSAIKVAAIAILSTAQVSALTTGQVASLATASIAALSTAAIAVLSTNQVVALSSNQINSLGTAQVAALSSNAIGAIQTADLAGLSTNDIAALRSNQLAGLTTDQVGALSTNQIAALTSAAVSGLTTNQIVALTTSQASALSTAQVAALTTNAIAALETADFAALSTNAVASLSVNQVKALTTNQVVALTTGEAASLSTAQVAALSTNAIAAMETADLSAVKTAAIAALTTAQVAALTTGQITSLATASIAALSTAGIAALGTNQVVALTSAQIASMSTAQVAALTANSIGAIETADLAGLSTNDIASLRTGQLAGLSTDQVAALSTNQFAALSSAQVGALSTNQIVALTTGQASVLTAAQAAGLSTNGVAALETSDFAALSTNAIAALSANQVKALTTNQIVALTTNEAAALGTAQVAALSANDIAAMETADLSAIKVASIAILSTAQVSALTTGQIASLATASIAALNTAAIAVLSTNQVVALSSNQINSLGTAQVAALSSNAIGAIQTA
;
A
#
# COMPACT_ATOMS: atom_id res chain seq x y z
N VAL A 1 -105.28 13.51 -3.06
CA VAL A 1 -106.32 12.58 -3.55
C VAL A 1 -105.60 11.55 -4.39
N ALA A 2 -105.60 10.29 -3.95
CA ALA A 2 -104.96 9.21 -4.69
C ALA A 2 -105.66 9.05 -6.05
N LEU A 3 -104.90 9.22 -7.13
CA LEU A 3 -105.35 8.83 -8.46
C LEU A 3 -105.49 7.30 -8.44
N THR A 4 -106.56 6.77 -9.03
CA THR A 4 -106.69 5.32 -9.27
C THR A 4 -105.69 4.87 -10.33
N SER A 5 -105.31 3.60 -10.35
CA SER A 5 -104.43 3.00 -11.37
C SER A 5 -104.86 3.34 -12.80
N ASN A 6 -106.17 3.29 -13.08
CA ASN A 6 -106.74 3.66 -14.38
C ASN A 6 -106.58 5.16 -14.70
N GLN A 7 -106.68 6.03 -13.69
CA GLN A 7 -106.47 7.47 -13.88
C GLN A 7 -105.00 7.77 -14.18
N ILE A 8 -104.07 7.14 -13.46
CA ILE A 8 -102.63 7.25 -13.70
C ILE A 8 -102.28 6.77 -15.11
N ALA A 9 -102.79 5.59 -15.50
CA ALA A 9 -102.57 5.02 -16.83
C ALA A 9 -103.15 5.86 -17.99
N SER A 10 -104.15 6.71 -17.72
CA SER A 10 -104.77 7.60 -18.71
C SER A 10 -104.07 8.96 -18.88
N MET A 11 -103.11 9.29 -18.02
CA MET A 11 -102.37 10.56 -18.09
C MET A 11 -101.37 10.53 -19.24
N GLY A 12 -101.27 11.64 -19.99
CA GLY A 12 -100.20 11.83 -20.96
C GLY A 12 -98.86 12.18 -20.30
N THR A 13 -97.76 11.95 -21.00
CA THR A 13 -96.37 12.20 -20.54
C THR A 13 -96.17 13.61 -19.95
N ALA A 14 -96.75 14.65 -20.56
CA ALA A 14 -96.67 16.00 -20.02
C ALA A 14 -97.43 16.19 -18.69
N GLN A 15 -98.54 15.48 -18.50
CA GLN A 15 -99.31 15.51 -17.25
C GLN A 15 -98.56 14.76 -16.15
N ILE A 16 -97.95 13.61 -16.46
CA ILE A 16 -97.08 12.87 -15.52
C ILE A 16 -95.88 13.75 -15.13
N ALA A 17 -95.20 14.37 -16.10
CA ALA A 17 -94.09 15.28 -15.84
C ALA A 17 -94.50 16.55 -15.05
N ALA A 18 -95.77 16.94 -15.05
CA ALA A 18 -96.27 18.09 -14.28
C ALA A 18 -96.58 17.78 -12.80
N LEU A 19 -96.61 16.50 -12.42
CA LEU A 19 -96.86 16.09 -11.03
C LEU A 19 -95.74 16.59 -10.08
N THR A 20 -96.07 16.81 -8.82
CA THR A 20 -95.05 17.14 -7.81
C THR A 20 -94.25 15.89 -7.42
N ALA A 21 -93.06 16.07 -6.83
CA ALA A 21 -92.26 14.95 -6.32
C ALA A 21 -93.05 14.08 -5.32
N ASN A 22 -93.80 14.71 -4.41
CA ASN A 22 -94.66 14.00 -3.45
C ASN A 22 -95.79 13.24 -4.15
N SER A 23 -96.35 13.80 -5.22
CA SER A 23 -97.39 13.14 -6.00
C SER A 23 -96.86 11.91 -6.74
N ILE A 24 -95.65 12.00 -7.29
CA ILE A 24 -94.97 10.87 -7.95
C ILE A 24 -94.58 9.79 -6.92
N GLY A 25 -93.97 10.17 -5.80
CA GLY A 25 -93.60 9.24 -4.72
C GLY A 25 -94.79 8.55 -4.06
N ALA A 26 -96.00 9.12 -4.13
CA ALA A 26 -97.22 8.52 -3.61
C ALA A 26 -97.92 7.54 -4.58
N ILE A 27 -97.44 7.38 -5.82
CA ILE A 27 -97.96 6.40 -6.79
C ILE A 27 -97.64 4.98 -6.28
N GLU A 28 -98.57 4.03 -6.38
CA GLU A 28 -98.27 2.64 -6.02
C GLU A 28 -97.13 2.08 -6.87
N THR A 29 -96.22 1.28 -6.29
CA THR A 29 -95.07 0.70 -7.00
C THR A 29 -95.46 -0.01 -8.31
N ALA A 30 -96.57 -0.74 -8.31
CA ALA A 30 -97.10 -1.41 -9.50
C ALA A 30 -97.59 -0.42 -10.58
N ASP A 31 -98.26 0.66 -10.18
CA ASP A 31 -98.74 1.70 -11.10
C ASP A 31 -97.58 2.49 -11.71
N LEU A 32 -96.53 2.77 -10.92
CA LEU A 32 -95.33 3.43 -11.42
C LEU A 32 -94.60 2.54 -12.45
N ALA A 33 -94.47 1.24 -12.15
CA ALA A 33 -93.89 0.27 -13.06
C ALA A 33 -94.70 0.13 -14.37
N GLY A 34 -96.02 0.35 -14.31
CA GLY A 34 -96.91 0.34 -15.47
C GLY A 34 -96.85 1.58 -16.37
N LEU A 35 -96.17 2.65 -15.97
CA LEU A 35 -95.98 3.85 -16.81
C LEU A 35 -95.16 3.54 -18.06
N SER A 36 -95.36 4.28 -19.16
CA SER A 36 -94.53 4.07 -20.34
C SER A 36 -93.09 4.54 -20.11
N THR A 37 -92.14 4.02 -20.90
CA THR A 37 -90.75 4.50 -20.90
C THR A 37 -90.65 6.01 -21.12
N ASN A 38 -91.51 6.59 -21.96
CA ASN A 38 -91.55 8.03 -22.21
C ASN A 38 -92.03 8.82 -20.99
N ASP A 39 -92.98 8.27 -20.22
CA ASP A 39 -93.49 8.90 -19.00
C ASP A 39 -92.41 8.96 -17.93
N ILE A 40 -91.67 7.86 -17.74
CA ILE A 40 -90.53 7.80 -16.81
C ILE A 40 -89.40 8.74 -17.26
N ALA A 41 -89.05 8.74 -18.55
CA ALA A 41 -88.02 9.61 -19.10
C ALA A 41 -88.36 11.11 -18.98
N ALA A 42 -89.65 11.48 -18.92
CA ALA A 42 -90.09 12.86 -18.78
C ALA A 42 -90.11 13.39 -17.34
N LEU A 43 -89.92 12.53 -16.33
CA LEU A 43 -89.87 12.94 -14.92
C LEU A 43 -88.66 13.86 -14.65
N ARG A 44 -88.85 14.95 -13.92
CA ARG A 44 -87.76 15.84 -13.52
C ARG A 44 -86.91 15.20 -12.42
N THR A 45 -85.67 15.65 -12.27
CA THR A 45 -84.72 15.18 -11.24
C THR A 45 -85.31 15.18 -9.82
N GLY A 46 -86.04 16.23 -9.45
CA GLY A 46 -86.71 16.31 -8.15
C GLY A 46 -87.85 15.30 -7.97
N GLN A 47 -88.52 14.88 -9.05
CA GLN A 47 -89.54 13.83 -9.00
C GLN A 47 -88.90 12.45 -8.84
N LEU A 48 -87.80 12.16 -9.54
CA LEU A 48 -87.04 10.91 -9.34
C LEU A 48 -86.46 10.82 -7.93
N ALA A 49 -85.89 11.89 -7.40
CA ALA A 49 -85.37 11.93 -6.04
C ALA A 49 -86.45 11.67 -4.97
N GLY A 50 -87.72 11.88 -5.31
CA GLY A 50 -88.88 11.60 -4.45
C GLY A 50 -89.41 10.17 -4.51
N LEU A 51 -88.89 9.31 -5.40
CA LEU A 51 -89.26 7.90 -5.45
C LEU A 51 -88.71 7.14 -4.24
N SER A 52 -89.50 6.21 -3.70
CA SER A 52 -89.01 5.21 -2.74
C SER A 52 -88.04 4.22 -3.41
N THR A 53 -87.28 3.49 -2.60
CA THR A 53 -86.38 2.43 -3.05
C THR A 53 -87.12 1.33 -3.82
N ASP A 54 -88.31 0.94 -3.34
CA ASP A 54 -89.14 -0.10 -3.96
C ASP A 54 -89.64 0.35 -5.35
N GLN A 55 -90.02 1.63 -5.47
CA GLN A 55 -90.41 2.23 -6.73
C GLN A 55 -89.26 2.28 -7.75
N VAL A 56 -88.05 2.61 -7.30
CA VAL A 56 -86.86 2.58 -8.18
C VAL A 56 -86.57 1.15 -8.62
N ALA A 57 -86.57 0.18 -7.70
CA ALA A 57 -86.34 -1.23 -8.01
C ALA A 57 -87.37 -1.84 -8.98
N ALA A 58 -88.62 -1.33 -8.95
CA ALA A 58 -89.70 -1.80 -9.81
C ALA A 58 -89.67 -1.23 -11.25
N LEU A 59 -88.82 -0.24 -11.54
CA LEU A 59 -88.65 0.24 -12.92
C LEU A 59 -88.05 -0.89 -13.80
N SER A 60 -88.65 -1.15 -14.95
CA SER A 60 -88.05 -2.03 -15.95
C SER A 60 -86.71 -1.48 -16.45
N THR A 61 -85.86 -2.36 -16.99
CA THR A 61 -84.58 -1.96 -17.59
C THR A 61 -84.76 -0.94 -18.72
N ASN A 62 -85.83 -1.04 -19.51
CA ASN A 62 -86.14 -0.07 -20.57
C ASN A 62 -86.52 1.31 -20.01
N GLN A 63 -87.32 1.36 -18.94
CA GLN A 63 -87.67 2.61 -18.27
C GLN A 63 -86.43 3.27 -17.66
N PHE A 64 -85.57 2.48 -17.00
CA PHE A 64 -84.36 2.99 -16.37
C PHE A 64 -83.33 3.47 -17.40
N ALA A 65 -83.11 2.71 -18.48
CA ALA A 65 -82.20 3.08 -19.56
C ALA A 65 -82.59 4.39 -20.26
N ALA A 66 -83.89 4.74 -20.27
CA ALA A 66 -84.38 5.98 -20.88
C ALA A 66 -84.17 7.24 -20.03
N LEU A 67 -83.72 7.10 -18.77
CA LEU A 67 -83.38 8.24 -17.92
C LEU A 67 -82.13 8.95 -18.46
N SER A 68 -82.11 10.28 -18.40
CA SER A 68 -80.89 11.06 -18.65
C SER A 68 -79.87 10.90 -17.53
N SER A 69 -78.61 11.27 -17.80
CA SER A 69 -77.55 11.28 -16.79
C SER A 69 -77.85 12.22 -15.61
N ALA A 70 -78.56 13.33 -15.85
CA ALA A 70 -78.98 14.23 -14.79
C ALA A 70 -80.05 13.61 -13.88
N GLN A 71 -80.96 12.81 -14.45
CA GLN A 71 -81.99 12.07 -13.71
C GLN A 71 -81.37 10.97 -12.84
N VAL A 72 -80.47 10.15 -13.42
CA VAL A 72 -79.75 9.11 -12.67
C VAL A 72 -78.85 9.73 -11.59
N GLY A 73 -78.15 10.83 -11.90
CA GLY A 73 -77.29 11.54 -10.95
C GLY A 73 -78.04 12.21 -9.79
N ALA A 74 -79.36 12.41 -9.91
CA ALA A 74 -80.20 12.98 -8.85
C ALA A 74 -80.72 11.93 -7.86
N LEU A 75 -80.52 10.64 -8.12
CA LEU A 75 -80.89 9.57 -7.19
C LEU A 75 -80.06 9.66 -5.90
N SER A 76 -80.73 9.46 -4.77
CA SER A 76 -80.08 9.31 -3.47
C SER A 76 -79.28 8.00 -3.39
N THR A 77 -78.32 7.91 -2.47
CA THR A 77 -77.53 6.68 -2.26
C THR A 77 -78.42 5.47 -1.94
N ASN A 78 -79.50 5.65 -1.18
CA ASN A 78 -80.45 4.57 -0.88
C ASN A 78 -81.17 4.08 -2.14
N GLN A 79 -81.52 4.99 -3.06
CA GLN A 79 -82.11 4.62 -4.34
C GLN A 79 -81.10 3.93 -5.27
N ILE A 80 -79.82 4.30 -5.19
CA ILE A 80 -78.76 3.61 -5.92
C ILE A 80 -78.51 2.20 -5.38
N VAL A 81 -78.52 2.01 -4.04
CA VAL A 81 -78.45 0.68 -3.41
C VAL A 81 -79.64 -0.20 -3.82
N ALA A 82 -80.81 0.39 -4.04
CA ALA A 82 -82.02 -0.33 -4.41
C ALA A 82 -82.11 -0.71 -5.90
N LEU A 83 -81.10 -0.36 -6.71
CA LEU A 83 -81.05 -0.79 -8.10
C LEU A 83 -81.01 -2.32 -8.17
N THR A 84 -81.60 -2.86 -9.23
CA THR A 84 -81.39 -4.27 -9.56
C THR A 84 -80.16 -4.41 -10.45
N THR A 85 -79.51 -5.57 -10.41
CA THR A 85 -78.40 -5.89 -11.32
C THR A 85 -78.76 -5.73 -12.80
N GLY A 86 -80.03 -6.00 -13.15
CA GLY A 86 -80.56 -5.74 -14.48
C GLY A 86 -80.56 -4.25 -14.84
N GLN A 87 -80.97 -3.37 -13.93
CA GLN A 87 -80.94 -1.91 -14.14
C GLN A 87 -79.51 -1.37 -14.21
N ALA A 88 -78.61 -1.87 -13.36
CA ALA A 88 -77.20 -1.51 -13.42
C ALA A 88 -76.58 -1.90 -14.77
N SER A 89 -76.91 -3.08 -15.31
CA SER A 89 -76.38 -3.55 -16.59
C SER A 89 -76.72 -2.70 -17.82
N VAL A 90 -77.79 -1.89 -17.73
CA VAL A 90 -78.23 -1.00 -18.81
C VAL A 90 -77.80 0.45 -18.61
N LEU A 91 -77.01 0.75 -17.58
CA LEU A 91 -76.42 2.08 -17.40
C LEU A 91 -75.50 2.43 -18.58
N THR A 92 -75.82 3.54 -19.23
CA THR A 92 -74.99 4.12 -20.28
C THR A 92 -73.75 4.81 -19.69
N ALA A 93 -72.74 5.02 -20.52
CA ALA A 93 -71.55 5.80 -20.17
C ALA A 93 -71.88 7.18 -19.57
N ALA A 94 -72.84 7.89 -20.16
CA ALA A 94 -73.26 9.20 -19.68
C ALA A 94 -73.94 9.13 -18.30
N GLN A 95 -74.79 8.12 -18.07
CA GLN A 95 -75.46 7.92 -16.77
C GLN A 95 -74.46 7.52 -15.68
N ALA A 96 -73.54 6.60 -15.96
CA ALA A 96 -72.48 6.22 -15.03
C ALA A 96 -71.58 7.41 -14.66
N ALA A 97 -71.18 8.22 -15.64
CA ALA A 97 -70.44 9.46 -15.39
C ALA A 97 -71.25 10.52 -14.60
N GLY A 98 -72.59 10.46 -14.68
CA GLY A 98 -73.51 11.37 -13.96
C GLY A 98 -73.77 11.00 -12.49
N LEU A 99 -73.44 9.77 -12.07
CA LEU A 99 -73.59 9.35 -10.67
C LEU A 99 -72.71 10.18 -9.73
N SER A 100 -73.20 10.49 -8.53
CA SER A 100 -72.35 11.08 -7.50
C SER A 100 -71.26 10.09 -7.05
N THR A 101 -70.15 10.57 -6.48
CA THR A 101 -69.10 9.70 -5.92
C THR A 101 -69.63 8.76 -4.85
N ASN A 102 -70.56 9.25 -4.02
CA ASN A 102 -71.23 8.43 -3.01
C ASN A 102 -72.20 7.42 -3.65
N GLY A 103 -72.85 7.79 -4.76
CA GLY A 103 -73.68 6.87 -5.53
C GLY A 103 -72.86 5.71 -6.10
N VAL A 104 -71.73 5.99 -6.73
CA VAL A 104 -70.82 4.95 -7.24
C VAL A 104 -70.32 4.06 -6.11
N ALA A 105 -69.91 4.62 -4.97
CA ALA A 105 -69.48 3.84 -3.80
C ALA A 105 -70.61 3.02 -3.15
N ALA A 106 -71.87 3.46 -3.30
CA ALA A 106 -73.05 2.80 -2.74
C ALA A 106 -73.62 1.68 -3.63
N LEU A 107 -73.21 1.57 -4.90
CA LEU A 107 -73.58 0.43 -5.74
C LEU A 107 -73.15 -0.88 -5.08
N GLU A 108 -74.09 -1.81 -4.95
CA GLU A 108 -73.78 -3.15 -4.47
C GLU A 108 -72.77 -3.83 -5.41
N THR A 109 -71.95 -4.74 -4.88
CA THR A 109 -70.86 -5.36 -5.65
C THR A 109 -71.36 -6.10 -6.89
N SER A 110 -72.52 -6.77 -6.81
CA SER A 110 -73.16 -7.43 -7.95
C SER A 110 -73.62 -6.47 -9.04
N ASP A 111 -74.11 -5.30 -8.64
CA ASP A 111 -74.61 -4.29 -9.57
C ASP A 111 -73.46 -3.56 -10.25
N PHE A 112 -72.40 -3.27 -9.49
CA PHE A 112 -71.17 -2.72 -10.04
C PHE A 112 -70.53 -3.68 -11.06
N ALA A 113 -70.49 -4.99 -10.76
CA ALA A 113 -69.99 -6.03 -11.66
C ALA A 113 -70.83 -6.18 -12.95
N ALA A 114 -72.08 -5.72 -12.96
CA ALA A 114 -72.95 -5.79 -14.13
C ALA A 114 -72.79 -4.60 -15.07
N LEU A 115 -72.07 -3.54 -14.67
CA LEU A 115 -71.84 -2.37 -15.50
C LEU A 115 -71.11 -2.74 -16.80
N SER A 116 -71.49 -2.11 -17.91
CA SER A 116 -70.74 -2.30 -19.15
C SER A 116 -69.32 -1.70 -19.06
N THR A 117 -68.38 -2.25 -19.84
CA THR A 117 -67.02 -1.70 -19.98
C THR A 117 -67.02 -0.21 -20.35
N ASN A 118 -67.99 0.24 -21.16
CA ASN A 118 -68.15 1.65 -21.51
C ASN A 118 -68.61 2.51 -20.33
N ALA A 119 -69.44 1.98 -19.44
CA ALA A 119 -69.85 2.65 -18.22
C ALA A 119 -68.67 2.80 -17.25
N ILE A 120 -67.87 1.75 -17.05
CA ILE A 120 -66.65 1.80 -16.23
C ILE A 120 -65.65 2.81 -16.81
N ALA A 121 -65.40 2.77 -18.12
CA ALA A 121 -64.49 3.70 -18.81
C ALA A 121 -64.92 5.17 -18.66
N ALA A 122 -66.22 5.44 -18.49
CA ALA A 122 -66.77 6.78 -18.36
C ALA A 122 -66.71 7.36 -16.94
N LEU A 123 -66.37 6.56 -15.92
CA LEU A 123 -66.24 7.04 -14.54
C LEU A 123 -65.16 8.11 -14.43
N SER A 124 -65.45 9.21 -13.75
CA SER A 124 -64.45 10.22 -13.42
C SER A 124 -63.42 9.70 -12.43
N ALA A 125 -62.24 10.33 -12.39
CA ALA A 125 -61.21 10.05 -11.39
C ALA A 125 -61.73 10.14 -9.93
N ASN A 126 -62.62 11.08 -9.64
CA ASN A 126 -63.23 11.22 -8.32
C ASN A 126 -64.17 10.06 -7.97
N GLN A 127 -64.91 9.53 -8.94
CA GLN A 127 -65.74 8.35 -8.75
C GLN A 127 -64.88 7.10 -8.55
N VAL A 128 -63.83 6.92 -9.35
CA VAL A 128 -62.90 5.79 -9.19
C VAL A 128 -62.18 5.83 -7.84
N LYS A 129 -61.81 7.02 -7.35
CA LYS A 129 -61.23 7.21 -6.01
C LYS A 129 -62.18 6.78 -4.88
N ALA A 130 -63.49 6.84 -5.10
CA ALA A 130 -64.50 6.47 -4.11
C ALA A 130 -64.84 4.96 -4.11
N LEU A 131 -64.32 4.19 -5.07
CA LEU A 131 -64.57 2.76 -5.16
C LEU A 131 -64.08 2.02 -3.91
N THR A 132 -64.88 1.07 -3.46
CA THR A 132 -64.50 0.13 -2.41
C THR A 132 -63.60 -0.96 -2.98
N THR A 133 -62.81 -1.63 -2.13
CA THR A 133 -61.97 -2.77 -2.58
C THR A 133 -62.80 -3.91 -3.16
N ASN A 134 -64.02 -4.12 -2.67
CA ASN A 134 -64.92 -5.14 -3.22
C ASN A 134 -65.36 -4.80 -4.64
N GLN A 135 -65.64 -3.53 -4.93
CA GLN A 135 -65.96 -3.08 -6.29
C GLN A 135 -64.77 -3.19 -7.23
N ILE A 136 -63.55 -2.93 -6.74
CA ILE A 136 -62.32 -3.11 -7.52
C ILE A 136 -62.09 -4.58 -7.88
N VAL A 137 -62.25 -5.49 -6.91
CA VAL A 137 -62.14 -6.95 -7.14
C VAL A 137 -63.24 -7.47 -8.06
N ALA A 138 -64.39 -6.80 -8.12
CA ALA A 138 -65.51 -7.19 -8.97
C ALA A 138 -65.38 -6.76 -10.44
N LEU A 139 -64.36 -5.95 -10.77
CA LEU A 139 -64.06 -5.61 -12.16
C LEU A 139 -63.68 -6.87 -12.93
N THR A 140 -64.15 -6.98 -14.17
CA THR A 140 -63.58 -7.93 -15.11
C THR A 140 -62.27 -7.39 -15.67
N THR A 141 -61.40 -8.26 -16.18
CA THR A 141 -60.15 -7.86 -16.81
C THR A 141 -60.33 -6.89 -18.00
N ASN A 142 -61.45 -6.99 -18.72
CA ASN A 142 -61.78 -6.04 -19.80
C ASN A 142 -62.17 -4.66 -19.26
N GLU A 143 -62.87 -4.60 -18.13
CA GLU A 143 -63.21 -3.35 -17.46
C GLU A 143 -61.99 -2.69 -16.82
N ALA A 144 -61.12 -3.48 -16.19
CA ALA A 144 -59.83 -3.01 -15.72
C ALA A 144 -59.02 -2.41 -16.88
N ALA A 145 -58.89 -3.12 -18.01
CA ALA A 145 -58.19 -2.63 -19.21
C ALA A 145 -58.79 -1.34 -19.81
N ALA A 146 -60.08 -1.08 -19.56
CA ALA A 146 -60.76 0.12 -20.02
C ALA A 146 -60.45 1.35 -19.17
N LEU A 147 -59.92 1.20 -17.95
CA LEU A 147 -59.48 2.32 -17.12
C LEU A 147 -58.37 3.11 -17.83
N GLY A 148 -58.58 4.42 -17.93
CA GLY A 148 -57.63 5.41 -18.41
C GLY A 148 -56.65 5.86 -17.34
N THR A 149 -55.65 6.65 -17.77
CA THR A 149 -54.56 7.12 -16.89
C THR A 149 -55.08 7.92 -15.69
N ALA A 150 -56.05 8.82 -15.89
CA ALA A 150 -56.62 9.62 -14.79
C ALA A 150 -57.36 8.77 -13.75
N GLN A 151 -58.01 7.69 -14.18
CA GLN A 151 -58.73 6.77 -13.29
C GLN A 151 -57.75 5.93 -12.48
N VAL A 152 -56.75 5.33 -13.13
CA VAL A 152 -55.70 4.54 -12.46
C VAL A 152 -54.91 5.39 -11.47
N ALA A 153 -54.57 6.63 -11.83
CA ALA A 153 -53.91 7.58 -10.93
C ALA A 153 -54.73 7.85 -9.65
N ALA A 154 -56.06 7.79 -9.75
CA ALA A 154 -56.98 8.10 -8.65
C ALA A 154 -57.27 6.92 -7.71
N LEU A 155 -56.88 5.70 -8.11
CA LEU A 155 -57.02 4.51 -7.26
C LEU A 155 -56.25 4.68 -5.96
N SER A 156 -56.87 4.33 -4.84
CA SER A 156 -56.18 4.29 -3.54
C SER A 156 -55.12 3.18 -3.52
N THR A 157 -54.18 3.26 -2.57
CA THR A 157 -53.21 2.16 -2.35
C THR A 157 -53.90 0.84 -2.01
N ASN A 158 -55.01 0.89 -1.25
CA ASN A 158 -55.80 -0.28 -0.93
C ASN A 158 -56.50 -0.86 -2.17
N ALA A 159 -56.98 0.00 -3.07
CA ALA A 159 -57.56 -0.44 -4.34
C ALA A 159 -56.51 -1.13 -5.21
N ILE A 160 -55.33 -0.52 -5.38
CA ILE A 160 -54.21 -1.13 -6.11
C ILE A 160 -53.82 -2.48 -5.49
N ALA A 161 -53.69 -2.57 -4.17
CA ALA A 161 -53.34 -3.83 -3.49
C ALA A 161 -54.43 -4.91 -3.61
N ALA A 162 -55.70 -4.51 -3.76
CA ALA A 162 -56.83 -5.43 -3.91
C ALA A 162 -57.04 -5.91 -5.35
N MET A 163 -56.52 -5.21 -6.37
CA MET A 163 -56.67 -5.61 -7.77
C MET A 163 -56.10 -7.00 -8.02
N GLU A 164 -56.82 -7.82 -8.79
CA GLU A 164 -56.30 -9.12 -9.20
C GLU A 164 -55.11 -8.96 -10.16
N THR A 165 -54.21 -9.94 -10.18
CA THR A 165 -53.00 -9.89 -11.02
C THR A 165 -53.33 -9.84 -12.51
N ALA A 166 -54.40 -10.52 -12.94
CA ALA A 166 -54.88 -10.50 -14.31
C ALA A 166 -55.34 -9.09 -14.71
N ASP A 167 -56.12 -8.44 -13.86
CA ASP A 167 -56.64 -7.10 -14.09
C ASP A 167 -55.53 -6.06 -14.16
N LEU A 168 -54.59 -6.10 -13.21
CA LEU A 168 -53.44 -5.20 -13.20
C LEU A 168 -52.57 -5.40 -14.45
N SER A 169 -52.39 -6.64 -14.92
CA SER A 169 -51.63 -6.94 -16.14
C SER A 169 -52.30 -6.42 -17.42
N ALA A 170 -53.63 -6.25 -17.40
CA ALA A 170 -54.41 -5.74 -18.53
C ALA A 170 -54.48 -4.20 -18.57
N ILE A 171 -54.09 -3.50 -17.49
CA ILE A 171 -53.95 -2.05 -17.46
C ILE A 171 -52.90 -1.59 -18.47
N LYS A 172 -53.23 -0.53 -19.21
CA LYS A 172 -52.35 0.06 -20.22
C LYS A 172 -51.02 0.50 -19.59
N VAL A 173 -49.91 0.25 -20.29
CA VAL A 173 -48.56 0.65 -19.87
C VAL A 173 -48.50 2.13 -19.46
N ALA A 174 -49.14 3.03 -20.23
CA ALA A 174 -49.16 4.47 -19.92
C ALA A 174 -49.85 4.81 -18.58
N ALA A 175 -50.78 3.98 -18.13
CA ALA A 175 -51.45 4.13 -16.83
C ALA A 175 -50.62 3.53 -15.69
N ILE A 176 -49.86 2.45 -15.93
CA ILE A 176 -48.88 1.95 -14.96
C ILE A 176 -47.71 2.94 -14.78
N ALA A 177 -47.23 3.55 -15.86
CA ALA A 177 -46.09 4.47 -15.86
C ALA A 177 -46.27 5.69 -14.92
N ILE A 178 -47.52 6.10 -14.68
CA ILE A 178 -47.88 7.28 -13.90
C ILE A 178 -48.33 6.94 -12.47
N LEU A 179 -48.23 5.67 -12.04
CA LEU A 179 -48.47 5.30 -10.65
C LEU A 179 -47.56 6.10 -9.72
N SER A 180 -48.16 6.62 -8.65
CA SER A 180 -47.43 7.28 -7.57
C SER A 180 -46.54 6.29 -6.82
N THR A 181 -45.52 6.80 -6.12
CA THR A 181 -44.65 5.98 -5.27
C THR A 181 -45.43 5.22 -4.19
N ALA A 182 -46.47 5.83 -3.62
CA ALA A 182 -47.34 5.17 -2.66
C ALA A 182 -48.10 3.98 -3.28
N GLN A 183 -48.61 4.12 -4.51
CA GLN A 183 -49.29 3.03 -5.21
C GLN A 183 -48.33 1.91 -5.59
N VAL A 184 -47.13 2.24 -6.08
CA VAL A 184 -46.09 1.23 -6.41
C VAL A 184 -45.62 0.49 -5.16
N SER A 185 -45.45 1.18 -4.04
CA SER A 185 -45.13 0.55 -2.76
C SER A 185 -46.25 -0.34 -2.22
N ALA A 186 -47.50 -0.15 -2.65
CA ALA A 186 -48.65 -0.95 -2.24
C ALA A 186 -48.84 -2.23 -3.08
N LEU A 187 -48.15 -2.34 -4.22
CA LEU A 187 -48.20 -3.53 -5.06
C LEU A 187 -47.73 -4.76 -4.28
N THR A 188 -48.46 -5.86 -4.36
CA THR A 188 -48.02 -7.15 -3.83
C THR A 188 -46.90 -7.74 -4.70
N THR A 189 -46.16 -8.72 -4.17
CA THR A 189 -45.14 -9.43 -4.94
C THR A 189 -45.72 -10.17 -6.14
N GLY A 190 -46.91 -10.77 -6.00
CA GLY A 190 -47.62 -11.42 -7.10
C GLY A 190 -48.02 -10.44 -8.21
N GLN A 191 -48.46 -9.23 -7.83
CA GLN A 191 -48.78 -8.17 -8.78
C GLN A 191 -47.54 -7.65 -9.53
N VAL A 192 -46.41 -7.46 -8.83
CA VAL A 192 -45.15 -7.06 -9.48
C VAL A 192 -44.69 -8.13 -10.48
N ALA A 193 -44.75 -9.41 -10.10
CA ALA A 193 -44.37 -10.52 -10.96
C ALA A 193 -45.27 -10.66 -12.21
N SER A 194 -46.55 -10.25 -12.14
CA SER A 194 -47.49 -10.34 -13.27
C SER A 194 -47.43 -9.16 -14.24
N LEU A 195 -46.74 -8.06 -13.90
CA LEU A 195 -46.61 -6.91 -14.80
C LEU A 195 -45.77 -7.25 -16.03
N ALA A 196 -46.21 -6.79 -17.21
CA ALA A 196 -45.40 -6.88 -18.42
C ALA A 196 -44.07 -6.12 -18.27
N THR A 197 -43.01 -6.59 -18.95
CA THR A 197 -41.69 -5.93 -18.95
C THR A 197 -41.77 -4.47 -19.38
N ALA A 198 -42.60 -4.15 -20.38
CA ALA A 198 -42.84 -2.78 -20.82
C ALA A 198 -43.46 -1.90 -19.72
N SER A 199 -44.28 -2.46 -18.83
CA SER A 199 -44.87 -1.73 -17.71
C SER A 199 -43.83 -1.42 -16.64
N ILE A 200 -42.96 -2.37 -16.31
CA ILE A 200 -41.83 -2.16 -15.38
C ILE A 200 -40.85 -1.12 -15.95
N ALA A 201 -40.46 -1.27 -17.22
CA ALA A 201 -39.56 -0.33 -17.90
C ALA A 201 -40.14 1.09 -18.01
N ALA A 202 -41.47 1.25 -18.03
CA ALA A 202 -42.12 2.55 -18.10
C ALA A 202 -42.26 3.26 -16.73
N LEU A 203 -41.99 2.58 -15.60
CA LEU A 203 -42.05 3.21 -14.27
C LEU A 203 -41.00 4.33 -14.13
N SER A 204 -41.35 5.39 -13.41
CA SER A 204 -40.39 6.43 -13.09
C SER A 204 -39.26 5.89 -12.17
N THR A 205 -38.10 6.56 -12.17
CA THR A 205 -37.02 6.23 -11.23
C THR A 205 -37.45 6.38 -9.76
N ALA A 206 -38.35 7.33 -9.46
CA ALA A 206 -38.93 7.49 -8.13
C ALA A 206 -39.82 6.29 -7.72
N ALA A 207 -40.58 5.73 -8.67
CA ALA A 207 -41.36 4.51 -8.46
C ALA A 207 -40.48 3.28 -8.24
N ILE A 208 -39.40 3.14 -9.02
CA ILE A 208 -38.44 2.04 -8.84
C ILE A 208 -37.71 2.15 -7.49
N ALA A 209 -37.36 3.36 -7.06
CA ALA A 209 -36.64 3.59 -5.80
C ALA A 209 -37.42 3.15 -4.55
N VAL A 210 -38.75 3.06 -4.61
CA VAL A 210 -39.59 2.66 -3.46
C VAL A 210 -39.97 1.18 -3.46
N LEU A 211 -39.50 0.38 -4.43
CA LEU A 211 -39.69 -1.06 -4.39
C LEU A 211 -39.02 -1.65 -3.16
N SER A 212 -39.77 -2.44 -2.40
CA SER A 212 -39.25 -3.25 -1.30
C SER A 212 -38.35 -4.37 -1.83
N THR A 213 -37.48 -4.90 -0.99
CA THR A 213 -36.63 -6.05 -1.34
C THR A 213 -37.46 -7.26 -1.79
N ASN A 214 -38.61 -7.51 -1.16
CA ASN A 214 -39.51 -8.59 -1.55
C ASN A 214 -40.11 -8.38 -2.95
N GLN A 215 -40.47 -7.14 -3.30
CA GLN A 215 -40.95 -6.83 -4.65
C GLN A 215 -39.84 -6.97 -5.70
N VAL A 216 -38.60 -6.58 -5.37
CA VAL A 216 -37.44 -6.76 -6.26
C VAL A 216 -37.14 -8.23 -6.50
N VAL A 217 -37.17 -9.06 -5.45
CA VAL A 217 -37.01 -10.53 -5.55
C VAL A 217 -38.12 -11.17 -6.37
N ALA A 218 -39.31 -10.58 -6.40
CA ALA A 218 -40.44 -11.09 -7.18
C ALA A 218 -40.35 -10.73 -8.68
N LEU A 219 -39.47 -9.82 -9.09
CA LEU A 219 -39.24 -9.53 -10.50
C LEU A 219 -38.61 -10.74 -11.17
N SER A 220 -39.10 -11.09 -12.36
CA SER A 220 -38.46 -12.06 -13.23
C SER A 220 -37.17 -11.49 -13.85
N SER A 221 -36.28 -12.37 -14.31
CA SER A 221 -35.06 -11.99 -15.03
C SER A 221 -35.33 -11.06 -16.22
N ASN A 222 -36.43 -11.30 -16.95
CA ASN A 222 -36.83 -10.44 -18.07
C ASN A 222 -37.26 -9.04 -17.64
N GLN A 223 -37.88 -8.90 -16.47
CA GLN A 223 -38.26 -7.60 -15.92
C GLN A 223 -37.04 -6.84 -15.40
N ILE A 224 -36.12 -7.51 -14.69
CA ILE A 224 -34.85 -6.92 -14.26
C ILE A 224 -34.05 -6.42 -15.47
N ASN A 225 -33.90 -7.25 -16.51
CA ASN A 225 -33.18 -6.88 -17.74
C ASN A 225 -33.89 -5.81 -18.59
N SER A 226 -35.17 -5.52 -18.30
CA SER A 226 -35.91 -4.43 -18.98
C SER A 226 -35.75 -3.07 -18.31
N LEU A 227 -35.15 -3.01 -17.11
CA LEU A 227 -34.86 -1.75 -16.44
C LEU A 227 -33.81 -0.97 -17.23
N GLY A 228 -34.04 0.34 -17.38
CA GLY A 228 -33.03 1.26 -17.90
C GLY A 228 -31.97 1.58 -16.86
N THR A 229 -30.80 2.03 -17.32
CA THR A 229 -29.65 2.40 -16.46
C THR A 229 -30.02 3.35 -15.32
N ALA A 230 -30.86 4.35 -15.59
CA ALA A 230 -31.33 5.30 -14.58
C ALA A 230 -32.25 4.66 -13.51
N GLN A 231 -33.01 3.63 -13.87
CA GLN A 231 -33.86 2.88 -12.94
C GLN A 231 -33.00 1.95 -12.08
N VAL A 232 -32.03 1.25 -12.66
CA VAL A 232 -31.04 0.45 -11.90
C VAL A 232 -30.30 1.33 -10.89
N ALA A 233 -29.84 2.51 -11.31
CA ALA A 233 -29.21 3.48 -10.42
C ALA A 233 -30.15 4.09 -9.37
N ALA A 234 -31.48 3.95 -9.52
CA ALA A 234 -32.47 4.43 -8.56
C ALA A 234 -32.79 3.41 -7.46
N LEU A 235 -32.50 2.12 -7.68
CA LEU A 235 -32.70 1.08 -6.68
C LEU A 235 -31.90 1.37 -5.41
N SER A 236 -32.48 1.09 -4.24
CA SER A 236 -31.74 1.17 -2.98
C SER A 236 -30.61 0.13 -2.92
N SER A 237 -29.63 0.31 -2.03
CA SER A 237 -28.57 -0.69 -1.81
C SER A 237 -29.13 -2.04 -1.36
N ASN A 238 -30.18 -2.04 -0.54
CA ASN A 238 -30.87 -3.26 -0.11
C ASN A 238 -31.58 -3.94 -1.29
N ALA A 239 -32.19 -3.17 -2.18
CA ALA A 239 -32.82 -3.69 -3.39
C ALA A 239 -31.79 -4.33 -4.33
N ILE A 240 -30.66 -3.65 -4.58
CA ILE A 240 -29.55 -4.19 -5.38
C ILE A 240 -29.01 -5.49 -4.77
N GLY A 241 -28.77 -5.53 -3.46
CA GLY A 241 -28.35 -6.74 -2.77
C GLY A 241 -29.38 -7.88 -2.78
N ALA A 242 -30.67 -7.57 -2.97
CA ALA A 242 -31.74 -8.56 -3.07
C ALA A 242 -31.93 -9.14 -4.48
N ILE A 243 -31.34 -8.55 -5.52
CA ILE A 243 -31.39 -9.11 -6.89
C ILE A 243 -30.71 -10.48 -6.89
N GLN A 244 -31.29 -11.48 -7.54
CA GLN A 244 -30.68 -12.81 -7.59
C GLN A 244 -29.34 -12.76 -8.33
N THR A 245 -28.36 -13.57 -7.91
CA THR A 245 -26.99 -13.56 -8.47
C THR A 245 -26.97 -13.69 -9.99
N ALA A 246 -27.81 -14.57 -10.57
CA ALA A 246 -27.90 -14.76 -12.00
C ALA A 246 -28.48 -13.54 -12.75
N ASP A 247 -29.45 -12.86 -12.15
CA ASP A 247 -30.07 -11.67 -12.73
C ASP A 247 -29.11 -10.47 -12.70
N LEU A 248 -28.36 -10.32 -11.61
CA LEU A 248 -27.33 -9.29 -11.50
C LEU A 248 -26.22 -9.49 -12.56
N ALA A 249 -25.79 -10.74 -12.75
CA ALA A 249 -24.82 -11.08 -13.80
C ALA A 249 -25.36 -10.83 -15.22
N GLY A 250 -26.69 -10.90 -15.40
CA GLY A 250 -27.38 -10.60 -16.66
C GLY A 250 -27.51 -9.11 -17.01
N LEU A 251 -27.29 -8.20 -16.05
CA LEU A 251 -27.34 -6.75 -16.29
C LEU A 251 -26.26 -6.30 -17.28
N SER A 252 -26.54 -5.25 -18.05
CA SER A 252 -25.55 -4.73 -18.98
C SER A 252 -24.38 -4.06 -18.26
N THR A 253 -23.24 -3.91 -18.93
CA THR A 253 -22.10 -3.16 -18.39
C THR A 253 -22.45 -1.70 -18.09
N ASN A 254 -23.38 -1.10 -18.83
CA ASN A 254 -23.87 0.27 -18.57
C ASN A 254 -24.69 0.35 -17.28
N ASP A 255 -25.48 -0.69 -16.98
CA ASP A 255 -26.26 -0.75 -15.74
C ASP A 255 -25.34 -0.90 -14.54
N ILE A 256 -24.35 -1.79 -14.63
CA ILE A 256 -23.33 -1.98 -13.59
C ILE A 256 -22.48 -0.72 -13.40
N ALA A 257 -22.08 -0.04 -14.48
CA ALA A 257 -21.32 1.21 -14.42
C ALA A 257 -22.10 2.35 -13.74
N ALA A 258 -23.44 2.32 -13.78
CA ALA A 258 -24.30 3.33 -13.16
C ALA A 258 -24.47 3.13 -11.64
N LEU A 259 -24.01 2.01 -11.07
CA LEU A 259 -24.09 1.75 -9.65
C LEU A 259 -23.18 2.69 -8.84
N ARG A 260 -23.69 3.15 -7.69
CA ARG A 260 -22.97 4.00 -6.73
C ARG A 260 -22.26 3.16 -5.68
N SER A 261 -21.30 3.77 -4.97
CA SER A 261 -20.49 3.12 -3.94
C SER A 261 -21.32 2.42 -2.85
N ASN A 262 -22.42 3.03 -2.38
CA ASN A 262 -23.30 2.43 -1.39
C ASN A 262 -24.11 1.24 -1.93
N GLN A 263 -24.41 1.22 -3.24
CA GLN A 263 -25.08 0.09 -3.88
C GLN A 263 -24.11 -1.08 -4.06
N LEU A 264 -22.86 -0.80 -4.46
CA LEU A 264 -21.80 -1.81 -4.52
C LEU A 264 -21.54 -2.42 -3.15
N ALA A 265 -21.46 -1.61 -2.09
CA ALA A 265 -21.32 -2.10 -0.71
C ALA A 265 -22.49 -3.00 -0.26
N GLY A 266 -23.66 -2.88 -0.91
CA GLY A 266 -24.83 -3.71 -0.64
C GLY A 266 -24.82 -5.08 -1.34
N LEU A 267 -23.90 -5.31 -2.28
CA LEU A 267 -23.75 -6.61 -2.93
C LEU A 267 -23.22 -7.67 -1.96
N THR A 268 -23.66 -8.90 -2.12
CA THR A 268 -23.07 -10.06 -1.47
C THR A 268 -21.76 -10.45 -2.16
N THR A 269 -20.94 -11.26 -1.49
CA THR A 269 -19.71 -11.81 -2.08
C THR A 269 -20.00 -12.68 -3.29
N ASP A 270 -21.08 -13.48 -3.25
CA ASP A 270 -21.50 -14.35 -4.35
C ASP A 270 -21.91 -13.53 -5.58
N GLN A 271 -22.60 -12.40 -5.37
CA GLN A 271 -22.94 -11.45 -6.44
C GLN A 271 -21.71 -10.82 -7.07
N VAL A 272 -20.72 -10.40 -6.28
CA VAL A 272 -19.46 -9.83 -6.81
C VAL A 272 -18.68 -10.88 -7.60
N GLY A 273 -18.56 -12.10 -7.09
CA GLY A 273 -17.89 -13.21 -7.79
C GLY A 273 -18.58 -13.64 -9.08
N ALA A 274 -19.89 -13.39 -9.22
CA ALA A 274 -20.66 -13.70 -10.43
C ALA A 274 -20.59 -12.63 -11.53
N LEU A 275 -20.08 -11.42 -11.25
CA LEU A 275 -19.92 -10.39 -12.27
C LEU A 275 -18.90 -10.83 -13.33
N SER A 276 -19.15 -10.53 -14.59
CA SER A 276 -18.16 -10.72 -15.65
C SER A 276 -16.98 -9.75 -15.50
N THR A 277 -15.84 -10.09 -16.10
CA THR A 277 -14.68 -9.19 -16.17
C THR A 277 -15.01 -7.85 -16.84
N ASN A 278 -15.88 -7.86 -17.86
CA ASN A 278 -16.35 -6.64 -18.51
C ASN A 278 -17.20 -5.75 -17.59
N GLN A 279 -18.03 -6.35 -16.73
CA GLN A 279 -18.81 -5.61 -15.74
C GLN A 279 -17.91 -5.00 -14.66
N ILE A 280 -16.90 -5.75 -14.18
CA ILE A 280 -15.91 -5.23 -13.23
C ILE A 280 -15.10 -4.09 -13.85
N ALA A 281 -14.62 -4.23 -15.07
CA ALA A 281 -13.90 -3.18 -15.78
C ALA A 281 -14.76 -1.92 -16.04
N ALA A 282 -16.08 -2.06 -16.15
CA ALA A 282 -17.00 -0.95 -16.37
C ALA A 282 -17.31 -0.14 -15.10
N LEU A 283 -17.03 -0.67 -13.89
CA LEU A 283 -17.27 0.05 -12.64
C LEU A 283 -16.45 1.33 -12.57
N THR A 284 -17.06 2.42 -12.12
CA THR A 284 -16.32 3.67 -11.90
C THR A 284 -15.38 3.53 -10.69
N SER A 285 -14.25 4.26 -10.70
CA SER A 285 -13.34 4.30 -9.55
C SER A 285 -14.03 4.80 -8.27
N ALA A 286 -14.97 5.73 -8.40
CA ALA A 286 -15.80 6.20 -7.29
C ALA A 286 -16.66 5.07 -6.71
N ALA A 287 -17.25 4.22 -7.54
CA ALA A 287 -18.03 3.07 -7.09
C ALA A 287 -17.14 2.00 -6.44
N VAL A 288 -16.00 1.66 -7.06
CA VAL A 288 -15.03 0.66 -6.55
C VAL A 288 -14.52 1.00 -5.15
N SER A 289 -14.36 2.28 -4.81
CA SER A 289 -13.97 2.69 -3.45
C SER A 289 -14.99 2.31 -2.35
N GLY A 290 -16.22 1.95 -2.73
CA GLY A 290 -17.26 1.46 -1.83
C GLY A 290 -17.21 -0.05 -1.55
N LEU A 291 -16.36 -0.83 -2.25
CA LEU A 291 -16.25 -2.26 -2.01
C LEU A 291 -15.68 -2.54 -0.60
N THR A 292 -16.32 -3.46 0.10
CA THR A 292 -15.85 -4.00 1.38
C THR A 292 -14.69 -4.97 1.17
N THR A 293 -13.88 -5.21 2.20
CA THR A 293 -12.76 -6.17 2.10
C THR A 293 -13.22 -7.59 1.76
N ASN A 294 -14.40 -8.01 2.24
CA ASN A 294 -14.95 -9.33 1.90
C ASN A 294 -15.33 -9.43 0.42
N GLN A 295 -15.84 -8.36 -0.17
CA GLN A 295 -16.14 -8.31 -1.60
C GLN A 295 -14.88 -8.27 -2.45
N ILE A 296 -13.81 -7.63 -1.97
CA ILE A 296 -12.49 -7.66 -2.62
C ILE A 296 -11.90 -9.07 -2.62
N VAL A 297 -11.97 -9.79 -1.49
CA VAL A 297 -11.57 -11.20 -1.39
C VAL A 297 -12.43 -12.10 -2.29
N ALA A 298 -13.68 -11.73 -2.55
CA ALA A 298 -14.56 -12.51 -3.42
C ALA A 298 -14.30 -12.30 -4.93
N LEU A 299 -13.41 -11.39 -5.31
CA LEU A 299 -12.99 -11.27 -6.70
C LEU A 299 -12.28 -12.55 -7.12
N THR A 300 -12.55 -12.97 -8.35
CA THR A 300 -11.72 -13.96 -9.03
C THR A 300 -10.45 -13.29 -9.56
N THR A 301 -9.39 -14.07 -9.73
CA THR A 301 -8.13 -13.58 -10.33
C THR A 301 -8.33 -12.96 -11.72
N SER A 302 -9.26 -13.49 -12.52
CA SER A 302 -9.63 -12.90 -13.81
C SER A 302 -10.28 -11.52 -13.66
N GLN A 303 -11.16 -11.33 -12.66
CA GLN A 303 -11.76 -10.02 -12.37
C GLN A 303 -10.74 -9.03 -11.81
N ALA A 304 -9.85 -9.47 -10.91
CA ALA A 304 -8.75 -8.65 -10.42
C ALA A 304 -7.85 -8.16 -11.56
N SER A 305 -7.51 -9.04 -12.52
CA SER A 305 -6.74 -8.66 -13.72
C SER A 305 -7.43 -7.64 -14.63
N ALA A 306 -8.77 -7.57 -14.56
CA ALA A 306 -9.57 -6.63 -15.34
C ALA A 306 -9.69 -5.24 -14.68
N LEU A 307 -9.21 -5.08 -13.43
CA LEU A 307 -9.20 -3.78 -12.75
C LEU A 307 -8.25 -2.81 -13.47
N SER A 308 -8.79 -1.66 -13.85
CA SER A 308 -8.02 -0.56 -14.40
C SER A 308 -7.14 0.09 -13.32
N THR A 309 -6.08 0.77 -13.76
CA THR A 309 -5.21 1.59 -12.91
C THR A 309 -5.98 2.58 -12.02
N ALA A 310 -7.03 3.23 -12.57
CA ALA A 310 -7.84 4.18 -11.81
C ALA A 310 -8.72 3.52 -10.73
N GLN A 311 -9.19 2.29 -10.98
CA GLN A 311 -9.96 1.53 -9.99
C GLN A 311 -9.06 1.04 -8.86
N VAL A 312 -7.87 0.49 -9.18
CA VAL A 312 -6.88 0.06 -8.17
C VAL A 312 -6.42 1.23 -7.31
N ALA A 313 -6.14 2.39 -7.92
CA ALA A 313 -5.77 3.59 -7.18
C ALA A 313 -6.87 4.09 -6.22
N ALA A 314 -8.15 3.80 -6.51
CA ALA A 314 -9.29 4.17 -5.67
C ALA A 314 -9.60 3.17 -4.55
N LEU A 315 -8.98 1.98 -4.54
CA LEU A 315 -9.13 1.02 -3.45
C LEU A 315 -8.56 1.57 -2.14
N THR A 316 -9.21 1.25 -1.02
CA THR A 316 -8.68 1.62 0.30
C THR A 316 -7.42 0.82 0.62
N THR A 317 -6.61 1.27 1.59
CA THR A 317 -5.45 0.51 2.07
C THR A 317 -5.84 -0.87 2.61
N ASN A 318 -7.01 -0.97 3.25
CA ASN A 318 -7.53 -2.25 3.75
C ASN A 318 -7.97 -3.17 2.60
N ALA A 319 -8.56 -2.61 1.53
CA ALA A 319 -8.90 -3.38 0.34
C ALA A 319 -7.64 -3.91 -0.36
N ILE A 320 -6.60 -3.08 -0.52
CA ILE A 320 -5.31 -3.52 -1.08
C ILE A 320 -4.69 -4.63 -0.22
N ALA A 321 -4.65 -4.47 1.11
CA ALA A 321 -4.12 -5.49 2.01
C ALA A 321 -4.95 -6.79 2.03
N ALA A 322 -6.25 -6.71 1.70
CA ALA A 322 -7.17 -7.84 1.64
C ALA A 322 -7.15 -8.60 0.31
N LEU A 323 -6.59 -8.03 -0.76
CA LEU A 323 -6.42 -8.76 -2.03
C LEU A 323 -5.64 -10.05 -1.80
N GLU A 324 -6.18 -11.16 -2.28
CA GLU A 324 -5.47 -12.43 -2.24
C GLU A 324 -4.19 -12.34 -3.09
N THR A 325 -3.17 -13.14 -2.76
CA THR A 325 -1.86 -13.03 -3.40
C THR A 325 -1.92 -13.28 -4.91
N ALA A 326 -2.76 -14.22 -5.35
CA ALA A 326 -2.96 -14.51 -6.76
C ALA A 326 -3.63 -13.34 -7.50
N ASP A 327 -4.60 -12.69 -6.87
CA ASP A 327 -5.31 -11.55 -7.43
C ASP A 327 -4.43 -10.31 -7.52
N PHE A 328 -3.61 -10.07 -6.48
CA PHE A 328 -2.63 -9.00 -6.47
C PHE A 328 -1.59 -9.19 -7.59
N ALA A 329 -1.07 -10.41 -7.77
CA ALA A 329 -0.12 -10.74 -8.84
C ALA A 329 -0.73 -10.66 -10.25
N ALA A 330 -2.06 -10.71 -10.36
CA ALA A 330 -2.76 -10.59 -11.63
C ALA A 330 -3.05 -9.13 -12.03
N LEU A 331 -2.80 -8.16 -11.14
CA LEU A 331 -2.92 -6.74 -11.48
C LEU A 331 -1.94 -6.37 -12.61
N SER A 332 -2.29 -5.36 -13.38
CA SER A 332 -1.34 -4.83 -14.38
C SER A 332 -0.17 -4.11 -13.70
N THR A 333 1.01 -4.15 -14.31
CA THR A 333 2.19 -3.41 -13.83
C THR A 333 1.92 -1.92 -13.64
N ASN A 334 1.08 -1.32 -14.49
CA ASN A 334 0.67 0.09 -14.36
C ASN A 334 -0.22 0.32 -13.14
N ALA A 335 -1.12 -0.62 -12.82
CA ALA A 335 -1.93 -0.55 -11.61
C ALA A 335 -1.05 -0.62 -10.34
N VAL A 336 -0.11 -1.56 -10.27
CA VAL A 336 0.85 -1.67 -9.16
C VAL A 336 1.70 -0.40 -9.02
N ALA A 337 2.23 0.12 -10.15
CA ALA A 337 2.99 1.36 -10.17
C ALA A 337 2.18 2.59 -9.68
N SER A 338 0.86 2.58 -9.86
CA SER A 338 -0.03 3.68 -9.46
C SER A 338 -0.45 3.66 -7.99
N LEU A 339 -0.12 2.61 -7.24
CA LEU A 339 -0.45 2.52 -5.82
C LEU A 339 0.12 3.73 -5.07
N SER A 340 -0.71 4.39 -4.27
CA SER A 340 -0.24 5.44 -3.38
C SER A 340 0.78 4.89 -2.37
N VAL A 341 1.61 5.78 -1.83
CA VAL A 341 2.57 5.44 -0.77
C VAL A 341 1.89 4.76 0.43
N ASN A 342 0.67 5.18 0.78
CA ASN A 342 -0.10 4.57 1.87
C ASN A 342 -0.61 3.16 1.53
N GLN A 343 -1.00 2.92 0.27
CA GLN A 343 -1.38 1.57 -0.18
C GLN A 343 -0.16 0.64 -0.21
N VAL A 344 1.00 1.10 -0.69
CA VAL A 344 2.24 0.31 -0.66
C VAL A 344 2.68 -0.01 0.76
N LYS A 345 2.56 0.95 1.68
CA LYS A 345 2.84 0.73 3.12
C LYS A 345 1.93 -0.33 3.75
N ALA A 346 0.71 -0.51 3.22
CA ALA A 346 -0.25 -1.49 3.70
C ALA A 346 -0.06 -2.89 3.11
N LEU A 347 0.84 -3.07 2.14
CA LEU A 347 1.10 -4.38 1.54
C LEU A 347 1.59 -5.37 2.59
N THR A 348 1.06 -6.59 2.51
CA THR A 348 1.55 -7.72 3.28
C THR A 348 2.87 -8.23 2.69
N THR A 349 3.65 -8.97 3.48
CA THR A 349 4.88 -9.61 2.97
C THR A 349 4.59 -10.57 1.82
N ASN A 350 3.46 -11.29 1.87
CA ASN A 350 3.08 -12.23 0.81
C ASN A 350 2.74 -11.50 -0.50
N GLN A 351 2.10 -10.34 -0.44
CA GLN A 351 1.84 -9.52 -1.63
C GLN A 351 3.12 -8.93 -2.22
N VAL A 352 4.10 -8.59 -1.37
CA VAL A 352 5.41 -8.11 -1.82
C VAL A 352 6.22 -9.22 -2.49
N VAL A 353 6.15 -10.46 -1.98
CA VAL A 353 6.74 -11.65 -2.63
C VAL A 353 6.00 -11.99 -3.94
N ALA A 354 4.71 -11.69 -4.02
CA ALA A 354 3.91 -11.94 -5.22
C ALA A 354 4.14 -10.92 -6.35
N LEU A 355 4.94 -9.86 -6.12
CA LEU A 355 5.32 -8.94 -7.17
C LEU A 355 6.12 -9.68 -8.25
N THR A 356 5.85 -9.37 -9.51
CA THR A 356 6.77 -9.72 -10.57
C THR A 356 7.97 -8.77 -10.56
N THR A 357 9.09 -9.21 -11.14
CA THR A 357 10.28 -8.37 -11.31
C THR A 357 10.00 -7.08 -12.10
N GLY A 358 9.06 -7.14 -13.06
CA GLY A 358 8.62 -5.96 -13.81
C GLY A 358 7.84 -4.96 -12.95
N GLU A 359 7.05 -5.43 -12.00
CA GLU A 359 6.34 -4.60 -11.03
C GLU A 359 7.26 -4.01 -9.97
N ALA A 360 8.19 -4.80 -9.43
CA ALA A 360 9.21 -4.29 -8.51
C ALA A 360 10.05 -3.17 -9.15
N ALA A 361 10.41 -3.31 -10.43
CA ALA A 361 11.12 -2.29 -11.20
C ALA A 361 10.29 -1.02 -11.48
N SER A 362 8.96 -1.15 -11.54
CA SER A 362 8.05 -0.04 -11.83
C SER A 362 7.82 0.85 -10.61
N LEU A 363 8.03 0.34 -9.39
CA LEU A 363 7.92 1.11 -8.15
C LEU A 363 8.78 2.38 -8.19
N SER A 364 8.22 3.46 -7.63
CA SER A 364 8.90 4.72 -7.41
C SER A 364 9.75 4.68 -6.13
N THR A 365 10.71 5.60 -6.04
CA THR A 365 11.53 5.80 -4.85
C THR A 365 10.71 5.95 -3.57
N ALA A 366 9.60 6.70 -3.62
CA ALA A 366 8.75 6.94 -2.45
C ALA A 366 7.96 5.68 -2.03
N GLN A 367 7.53 4.86 -2.99
CA GLN A 367 6.86 3.59 -2.71
C GLN A 367 7.82 2.58 -2.08
N VAL A 368 9.02 2.41 -2.64
CA VAL A 368 10.05 1.50 -2.08
C VAL A 368 10.44 1.92 -0.67
N ALA A 369 10.66 3.22 -0.43
CA ALA A 369 10.98 3.73 0.90
C ALA A 369 9.85 3.53 1.93
N ALA A 370 8.59 3.34 1.47
CA ALA A 370 7.45 3.11 2.35
C ALA A 370 7.17 1.64 2.67
N LEU A 371 7.84 0.69 1.99
CA LEU A 371 7.76 -0.73 2.34
C LEU A 371 8.25 -0.96 3.77
N SER A 372 7.63 -1.88 4.50
CA SER A 372 8.11 -2.25 5.84
C SER A 372 9.47 -2.94 5.77
N THR A 373 10.21 -2.99 6.88
CA THR A 373 11.47 -3.77 6.95
C THR A 373 11.24 -5.25 6.65
N ASN A 374 10.10 -5.81 7.10
CA ASN A 374 9.72 -7.19 6.81
C ASN A 374 9.42 -7.40 5.32
N ALA A 375 8.77 -6.42 4.67
CA ALA A 375 8.55 -6.47 3.23
C ALA A 375 9.87 -6.43 2.46
N ILE A 376 10.79 -5.52 2.79
CA ILE A 376 12.13 -5.46 2.18
C ILE A 376 12.89 -6.77 2.40
N ALA A 377 12.89 -7.34 3.60
CA ALA A 377 13.55 -8.61 3.89
C ALA A 377 12.92 -9.81 3.14
N ALA A 378 11.62 -9.75 2.85
CA ALA A 378 10.90 -10.78 2.13
C ALA A 378 11.01 -10.67 0.60
N MET A 379 11.31 -9.48 0.04
CA MET A 379 11.45 -9.29 -1.42
C MET A 379 12.42 -10.30 -2.02
N GLU A 380 12.05 -10.90 -3.15
CA GLU A 380 12.92 -11.82 -3.85
C GLU A 380 14.17 -11.10 -4.39
N THR A 381 15.29 -11.81 -4.49
CA THR A 381 16.56 -11.21 -4.94
C THR A 381 16.48 -10.66 -6.37
N ALA A 382 15.73 -11.33 -7.24
CA ALA A 382 15.49 -10.88 -8.61
C ALA A 382 14.75 -9.54 -8.63
N ASP A 383 13.68 -9.42 -7.84
CA ASP A 383 12.87 -8.21 -7.74
C ASP A 383 13.65 -7.05 -7.15
N LEU A 384 14.36 -7.27 -6.03
CA LEU A 384 15.20 -6.26 -5.41
C LEU A 384 16.31 -5.78 -6.34
N SER A 385 16.90 -6.67 -7.14
CA SER A 385 17.93 -6.31 -8.12
C SER A 385 17.40 -5.45 -9.26
N ALA A 386 16.10 -5.54 -9.58
CA ALA A 386 15.44 -4.75 -10.61
C ALA A 386 14.94 -3.39 -10.11
N VAL A 387 14.86 -3.18 -8.79
CA VAL A 387 14.54 -1.89 -8.19
C VAL A 387 15.59 -0.85 -8.59
N LYS A 388 15.13 0.33 -9.01
CA LYS A 388 15.98 1.45 -9.44
C LYS A 388 17.00 1.80 -8.34
N THR A 389 18.25 2.07 -8.73
CA THR A 389 19.32 2.51 -7.80
C THR A 389 18.91 3.70 -6.94
N ALA A 390 18.18 4.68 -7.49
CA ALA A 390 17.67 5.83 -6.72
C ALA A 390 16.66 5.45 -5.63
N ALA A 391 15.93 4.35 -5.81
CA ALA A 391 15.03 3.81 -4.80
C ALA A 391 15.80 3.04 -3.72
N ILE A 392 16.83 2.26 -4.08
CA ILE A 392 17.75 1.63 -3.11
C ILE A 392 18.48 2.69 -2.26
N ALA A 393 18.93 3.79 -2.89
CA ALA A 393 19.57 4.91 -2.21
C ALA A 393 18.67 5.58 -1.16
N ALA A 394 17.35 5.51 -1.35
CA ALA A 394 16.36 6.10 -0.45
C ALA A 394 15.90 5.15 0.67
N LEU A 395 16.42 3.92 0.73
CA LEU A 395 16.14 3.02 1.84
C LEU A 395 16.59 3.66 3.15
N THR A 396 15.72 3.54 4.16
CA THR A 396 16.03 3.92 5.53
C THR A 396 17.10 3.01 6.11
N THR A 397 17.83 3.49 7.13
CA THR A 397 18.83 2.71 7.86
C THR A 397 18.27 1.36 8.36
N ALA A 398 17.01 1.35 8.83
CA ALA A 398 16.36 0.13 9.30
C ALA A 398 16.04 -0.86 8.17
N GLN A 399 15.65 -0.37 6.99
CA GLN A 399 15.44 -1.22 5.81
C GLN A 399 16.75 -1.80 5.29
N VAL A 400 17.84 -1.02 5.26
CA VAL A 400 19.16 -1.52 4.89
C VAL A 400 19.64 -2.61 5.86
N ALA A 401 19.47 -2.39 7.16
CA ALA A 401 19.81 -3.39 8.17
C ALA A 401 18.98 -4.69 8.05
N ALA A 402 17.77 -4.61 7.48
CA ALA A 402 16.89 -5.76 7.29
C ALA A 402 17.20 -6.60 6.03
N LEU A 403 18.07 -6.12 5.14
CA LEU A 403 18.45 -6.86 3.92
C LEU A 403 19.08 -8.21 4.27
N THR A 404 18.71 -9.28 3.58
CA THR A 404 19.37 -10.57 3.78
C THR A 404 20.75 -10.59 3.12
N THR A 405 21.60 -11.54 3.48
CA THR A 405 22.91 -11.72 2.82
C THR A 405 22.76 -11.99 1.33
N GLY A 406 21.80 -12.84 0.93
CA GLY A 406 21.50 -13.12 -0.48
C GLY A 406 21.04 -11.88 -1.25
N GLN A 407 20.24 -11.01 -0.62
CA GLN A 407 19.83 -9.73 -1.20
C GLN A 407 21.01 -8.77 -1.36
N ILE A 408 21.91 -8.67 -0.37
CA ILE A 408 23.12 -7.85 -0.48
C ILE A 408 23.98 -8.31 -1.66
N THR A 409 24.25 -9.61 -1.78
CA THR A 409 25.04 -10.16 -2.88
C THR A 409 24.40 -9.92 -4.25
N SER A 410 23.06 -9.89 -4.34
CA SER A 410 22.36 -9.64 -5.62
C SER A 410 22.29 -8.16 -6.03
N LEU A 411 22.60 -7.22 -5.15
CA LEU A 411 22.56 -5.78 -5.48
C LEU A 411 23.69 -5.41 -6.43
N ALA A 412 23.37 -4.62 -7.46
CA ALA A 412 24.37 -4.01 -8.32
C ALA A 412 25.35 -3.12 -7.52
N THR A 413 26.59 -3.01 -7.98
CA THR A 413 27.63 -2.16 -7.37
C THR A 413 27.18 -0.70 -7.24
N ALA A 414 26.51 -0.16 -8.26
CA ALA A 414 25.94 1.18 -8.22
C ALA A 414 24.91 1.37 -7.09
N SER A 415 24.16 0.33 -6.74
CA SER A 415 23.20 0.36 -5.64
C SER A 415 23.90 0.39 -4.27
N ILE A 416 24.98 -0.37 -4.09
CA ILE A 416 25.82 -0.30 -2.87
C ILE A 416 26.48 1.08 -2.75
N ALA A 417 27.08 1.58 -3.83
CA ALA A 417 27.70 2.90 -3.87
C ALA A 417 26.72 4.04 -3.57
N ALA A 418 25.43 3.86 -3.89
CA ALA A 418 24.39 4.86 -3.64
C ALA A 418 23.78 4.81 -2.23
N LEU A 419 24.04 3.76 -1.43
CA LEU A 419 23.55 3.69 -0.05
C LEU A 419 24.14 4.81 0.81
N SER A 420 23.35 5.33 1.74
CA SER A 420 23.86 6.32 2.71
C SER A 420 24.96 5.71 3.60
N THR A 421 25.86 6.54 4.11
CA THR A 421 26.87 6.13 5.10
C THR A 421 26.24 5.53 6.36
N ALA A 422 25.08 6.06 6.78
CA ALA A 422 24.31 5.50 7.89
C ALA A 422 23.74 4.11 7.56
N GLY A 423 23.29 3.88 6.33
CA GLY A 423 22.86 2.57 5.86
C GLY A 423 24.00 1.55 5.86
N ILE A 424 25.17 1.92 5.32
CA ILE A 424 26.37 1.07 5.33
C ILE A 424 26.81 0.75 6.76
N ALA A 425 26.79 1.73 7.67
CA ALA A 425 27.13 1.53 9.08
C ALA A 425 26.17 0.59 9.81
N ALA A 426 24.94 0.42 9.30
CA ALA A 426 23.93 -0.45 9.88
C ALA A 426 23.98 -1.89 9.37
N LEU A 427 24.85 -2.20 8.42
CA LEU A 427 25.10 -3.57 8.00
C LEU A 427 25.75 -4.37 9.15
N GLY A 428 25.14 -5.48 9.51
CA GLY A 428 25.73 -6.51 10.37
C GLY A 428 26.91 -7.22 9.68
N THR A 429 27.72 -7.89 10.48
CA THR A 429 28.95 -8.55 10.00
C THR A 429 28.68 -9.59 8.90
N ASN A 430 27.60 -10.37 9.01
CA ASN A 430 27.24 -11.36 7.98
C ASN A 430 26.86 -10.70 6.64
N GLN A 431 26.24 -9.52 6.66
CA GLN A 431 25.92 -8.77 5.44
C GLN A 431 27.18 -8.18 4.81
N VAL A 432 28.15 -7.75 5.63
CA VAL A 432 29.44 -7.23 5.15
C VAL A 432 30.27 -8.34 4.50
N VAL A 433 30.34 -9.52 5.11
CA VAL A 433 30.94 -10.74 4.53
C VAL A 433 30.25 -11.16 3.22
N ALA A 434 28.96 -10.87 3.06
CA ALA A 434 28.22 -11.20 1.84
C ALA A 434 28.45 -10.21 0.68
N LEU A 435 29.14 -9.08 0.92
CA LEU A 435 29.50 -8.14 -0.13
C LEU A 435 30.55 -8.78 -1.05
N THR A 436 30.35 -8.66 -2.36
CA THR A 436 31.36 -9.08 -3.33
C THR A 436 32.54 -8.11 -3.37
N SER A 437 33.71 -8.56 -3.83
CA SER A 437 34.88 -7.71 -4.05
C SER A 437 34.57 -6.47 -4.90
N ALA A 438 33.72 -6.63 -5.91
CA ALA A 438 33.30 -5.53 -6.78
C ALA A 438 32.39 -4.52 -6.06
N GLN A 439 31.54 -4.98 -5.13
CA GLN A 439 30.72 -4.11 -4.31
C GLN A 439 31.57 -3.33 -3.30
N ILE A 440 32.52 -3.98 -2.61
CA ILE A 440 33.48 -3.32 -1.71
C ILE A 440 34.28 -2.25 -2.45
N ALA A 441 34.85 -2.58 -3.62
CA ALA A 441 35.60 -1.64 -4.44
C ALA A 441 34.77 -0.47 -5.00
N SER A 442 33.45 -0.60 -5.06
CA SER A 442 32.54 0.47 -5.51
C SER A 442 32.12 1.43 -4.41
N MET A 443 32.41 1.11 -3.14
CA MET A 443 32.09 1.99 -2.02
C MET A 443 32.90 3.28 -2.08
N SER A 444 32.28 4.37 -1.66
CA SER A 444 32.99 5.62 -1.40
C SER A 444 33.83 5.53 -0.13
N THR A 445 34.90 6.31 -0.06
CA THR A 445 35.74 6.45 1.14
C THR A 445 34.94 6.80 2.40
N ALA A 446 33.89 7.63 2.27
CA ALA A 446 33.02 7.97 3.39
C ALA A 446 32.18 6.77 3.89
N GLN A 447 31.77 5.86 2.99
CA GLN A 447 31.06 4.63 3.36
C GLN A 447 32.02 3.63 4.03
N VAL A 448 33.25 3.48 3.52
CA VAL A 448 34.27 2.62 4.16
C VAL A 448 34.60 3.12 5.57
N ALA A 449 34.81 4.43 5.73
CA ALA A 449 35.03 5.05 7.04
C ALA A 449 33.83 4.93 8.01
N ALA A 450 32.62 4.68 7.50
CA ALA A 450 31.42 4.52 8.30
C ALA A 450 31.22 3.09 8.84
N LEU A 451 31.88 2.08 8.26
CA LEU A 451 31.82 0.70 8.75
C LEU A 451 32.28 0.58 10.21
N THR A 452 31.72 -0.37 10.94
CA THR A 452 32.17 -0.61 12.32
C THR A 452 33.52 -1.33 12.34
N ALA A 453 34.24 -1.32 13.47
CA ALA A 453 35.48 -2.08 13.61
C ALA A 453 35.26 -3.59 13.39
N ASN A 454 34.14 -4.14 13.87
CA ASN A 454 33.77 -5.53 13.64
C ASN A 454 33.48 -5.81 12.16
N SER A 455 32.82 -4.88 11.47
CA SER A 455 32.57 -4.98 10.02
C SER A 455 33.87 -4.99 9.23
N ILE A 456 34.80 -4.09 9.54
CA ILE A 456 36.13 -4.03 8.89
C ILE A 456 36.93 -5.31 9.17
N GLY A 457 36.94 -5.80 10.41
CA GLY A 457 37.60 -7.06 10.78
C GLY A 457 36.96 -8.31 10.14
N ALA A 458 35.73 -8.20 9.65
CA ALA A 458 35.04 -9.29 8.96
C ALA A 458 35.29 -9.35 7.45
N ILE A 459 35.84 -8.29 6.83
CA ILE A 459 36.13 -8.26 5.39
C ILE A 459 37.20 -9.32 5.05
N GLU A 460 36.95 -10.18 4.08
CA GLU A 460 37.95 -11.16 3.65
C GLU A 460 39.22 -10.50 3.10
N THR A 461 40.36 -11.16 3.27
CA THR A 461 41.66 -10.63 2.79
C THR A 461 41.68 -10.37 1.29
N ALA A 462 40.93 -11.14 0.50
CA ALA A 462 40.78 -10.95 -0.94
C ALA A 462 40.04 -9.64 -1.28
N ASP A 463 39.08 -9.23 -0.45
CA ASP A 463 38.26 -8.04 -0.67
C ASP A 463 38.95 -6.76 -0.18
N LEU A 464 39.83 -6.87 0.83
CA LEU A 464 40.69 -5.77 1.27
C LEU A 464 41.60 -5.23 0.15
N ALA A 465 41.98 -6.08 -0.81
CA ALA A 465 42.74 -5.64 -1.99
C ALA A 465 41.96 -4.67 -2.89
N GLY A 466 40.62 -4.69 -2.81
CA GLY A 466 39.74 -3.78 -3.55
C GLY A 466 39.65 -2.37 -2.95
N LEU A 467 40.09 -2.17 -1.70
CA LEU A 467 40.08 -0.85 -1.07
C LEU A 467 41.19 0.05 -1.60
N SER A 468 40.87 1.30 -1.92
CA SER A 468 41.87 2.27 -2.35
C SER A 468 42.76 2.73 -1.18
N THR A 469 43.89 3.36 -1.50
CA THR A 469 44.75 3.99 -0.49
C THR A 469 44.02 5.08 0.31
N ASN A 470 43.07 5.78 -0.33
CA ASN A 470 42.23 6.78 0.36
C ASN A 470 41.27 6.12 1.36
N ASP A 471 40.73 4.95 1.01
CA ASP A 471 39.83 4.20 1.90
C ASP A 471 40.59 3.75 3.15
N ILE A 472 41.78 3.18 2.97
CA ILE A 472 42.66 2.76 4.07
C ILE A 472 43.10 3.94 4.93
N ALA A 473 43.49 5.06 4.30
CA ALA A 473 43.85 6.29 5.03
C ALA A 473 42.69 6.88 5.82
N SER A 474 41.44 6.65 5.41
CA SER A 474 40.24 7.16 6.09
C SER A 474 39.81 6.38 7.33
N LEU A 475 40.33 5.17 7.52
CA LEU A 475 39.96 4.31 8.64
C LEU A 475 40.39 4.92 9.98
N ARG A 476 39.54 4.85 10.99
CA ARG A 476 39.86 5.30 12.35
C ARG A 476 40.78 4.28 13.02
N THR A 477 41.55 4.73 14.01
CA THR A 477 42.46 3.86 14.80
C THR A 477 41.74 2.65 15.40
N GLY A 478 40.50 2.81 15.88
CA GLY A 478 39.68 1.70 16.38
C GLY A 478 39.26 0.69 15.32
N GLN A 479 39.12 1.10 14.05
CA GLN A 479 38.84 0.17 12.94
C GLN A 479 40.10 -0.60 12.55
N LEU A 480 41.28 0.06 12.50
CA LEU A 480 42.55 -0.62 12.27
C LEU A 480 42.88 -1.65 13.36
N ALA A 481 42.63 -1.30 14.63
CA ALA A 481 42.82 -2.24 15.74
C ALA A 481 41.92 -3.48 15.64
N GLY A 482 40.83 -3.40 14.86
CA GLY A 482 39.94 -4.52 14.57
C GLY A 482 40.40 -5.43 13.43
N LEU A 483 41.42 -5.05 12.65
CA LEU A 483 41.97 -5.91 11.60
C LEU A 483 42.69 -7.12 12.21
N SER A 484 42.49 -8.31 11.63
CA SER A 484 43.29 -9.48 11.94
C SER A 484 44.74 -9.31 11.45
N THR A 485 45.64 -10.14 11.96
CA THR A 485 47.04 -10.20 11.50
C THR A 485 47.13 -10.52 10.02
N ASP A 486 46.30 -11.43 9.53
CA ASP A 486 46.27 -11.83 8.12
C ASP A 486 45.77 -10.68 7.22
N GLN A 487 44.79 -9.90 7.71
CA GLN A 487 44.31 -8.71 7.01
C GLN A 487 45.36 -7.60 6.95
N VAL A 488 46.13 -7.38 8.03
CA VAL A 488 47.25 -6.43 8.03
C VAL A 488 48.33 -6.87 7.04
N ALA A 489 48.73 -8.14 7.05
CA ALA A 489 49.70 -8.70 6.12
C ALA A 489 49.23 -8.62 4.65
N ALA A 490 47.92 -8.70 4.41
CA ALA A 490 47.31 -8.61 3.09
C ALA A 490 47.26 -7.19 2.50
N LEU A 491 47.46 -6.13 3.30
CA LEU A 491 47.53 -4.77 2.77
C LEU A 491 48.71 -4.64 1.81
N SER A 492 48.47 -4.09 0.62
CA SER A 492 49.57 -3.74 -0.28
C SER A 492 50.49 -2.70 0.38
N THR A 493 51.75 -2.64 -0.08
CA THR A 493 52.71 -1.65 0.40
C THR A 493 52.21 -0.21 0.21
N ASN A 494 51.49 0.07 -0.88
CA ASN A 494 50.87 1.38 -1.12
C ASN A 494 49.73 1.69 -0.12
N GLN A 495 48.88 0.71 0.18
CA GLN A 495 47.82 0.85 1.18
C GLN A 495 48.40 1.08 2.58
N PHE A 496 49.42 0.31 2.96
CA PHE A 496 50.09 0.47 4.25
C PHE A 496 50.81 1.82 4.37
N ALA A 497 51.53 2.24 3.32
CA ALA A 497 52.20 3.55 3.29
C ALA A 497 51.24 4.74 3.41
N ALA A 498 49.97 4.57 3.01
CA ALA A 498 48.94 5.61 3.14
C ALA A 498 48.44 5.83 4.58
N LEU A 499 48.77 4.94 5.52
CA LEU A 499 48.41 5.10 6.93
C LEU A 499 49.11 6.31 7.55
N SER A 500 48.41 7.07 8.38
CA SER A 500 49.01 8.09 9.24
C SER A 500 49.87 7.46 10.34
N SER A 501 50.76 8.26 10.94
CA SER A 501 51.53 7.83 12.11
C SER A 501 50.66 7.45 13.31
N ALA A 502 49.51 8.11 13.49
CA ALA A 502 48.55 7.76 14.53
C ALA A 502 47.87 6.41 14.27
N GLN A 503 47.58 6.07 13.01
CA GLN A 503 47.04 4.78 12.61
C GLN A 503 48.05 3.65 12.82
N VAL A 504 49.30 3.82 12.36
CA VAL A 504 50.37 2.84 12.58
C VAL A 504 50.68 2.67 14.07
N GLY A 505 50.72 3.76 14.83
CA GLY A 505 50.94 3.71 16.29
C GLY A 505 49.81 3.04 17.09
N ALA A 506 48.62 2.90 16.50
CA ALA A 506 47.47 2.23 17.13
C ALA A 506 47.43 0.72 16.85
N LEU A 507 48.30 0.18 15.99
CA LEU A 507 48.39 -1.24 15.74
C LEU A 507 48.84 -1.99 17.01
N SER A 508 48.21 -3.14 17.25
CA SER A 508 48.63 -4.06 18.31
C SER A 508 49.99 -4.68 18.00
N THR A 509 50.69 -5.17 19.03
CA THR A 509 51.98 -5.85 18.83
C THR A 509 51.86 -7.06 17.90
N ASN A 510 50.75 -7.81 17.94
CA ASN A 510 50.54 -8.93 17.03
C ASN A 510 50.38 -8.47 15.57
N GLN A 511 49.72 -7.34 15.34
CA GLN A 511 49.61 -6.76 14.00
C GLN A 511 50.95 -6.20 13.51
N ILE A 512 51.80 -5.69 14.40
CA ILE A 512 53.17 -5.27 14.05
C ILE A 512 54.06 -6.47 13.71
N VAL A 513 53.94 -7.58 14.44
CA VAL A 513 54.63 -8.85 14.10
C VAL A 513 54.18 -9.38 12.74
N ALA A 514 52.91 -9.18 12.38
CA ALA A 514 52.35 -9.66 11.12
C ALA A 514 52.69 -8.79 9.90
N LEU A 515 53.47 -7.72 10.07
CA LEU A 515 53.92 -6.93 8.93
C LEU A 515 54.76 -7.80 7.99
N THR A 516 54.67 -7.51 6.70
CA THR A 516 55.61 -8.07 5.73
C THR A 516 56.84 -7.17 5.64
N THR A 517 57.98 -7.74 5.28
CA THR A 517 59.22 -6.97 5.04
C THR A 517 59.03 -5.85 4.02
N GLY A 518 58.16 -6.05 3.02
CA GLY A 518 57.80 -5.00 2.07
C GLY A 518 57.02 -3.84 2.71
N GLN A 519 56.10 -4.12 3.63
CA GLN A 519 55.38 -3.09 4.39
C GLN A 519 56.30 -2.35 5.37
N ALA A 520 57.21 -3.06 6.04
CA ALA A 520 58.20 -2.45 6.91
C ALA A 520 59.11 -1.49 6.14
N SER A 521 59.54 -1.87 4.91
CA SER A 521 60.41 -1.01 4.10
C SER A 521 59.81 0.32 3.65
N VAL A 522 58.47 0.43 3.66
CA VAL A 522 57.76 1.66 3.27
C VAL A 522 57.32 2.51 4.46
N LEU A 523 57.70 2.13 5.70
CA LEU A 523 57.47 2.96 6.87
C LEU A 523 58.19 4.31 6.73
N THR A 524 57.41 5.38 6.80
CA THR A 524 57.91 6.75 6.86
C THR A 524 58.53 7.05 8.21
N ALA A 525 59.38 8.08 8.26
CA ALA A 525 59.96 8.60 9.50
C ALA A 525 58.89 8.91 10.56
N ALA A 526 57.76 9.50 10.17
CA ALA A 526 56.67 9.83 11.09
C ALA A 526 55.96 8.59 11.63
N GLN A 527 55.73 7.56 10.79
CA GLN A 527 55.12 6.31 11.22
C GLN A 527 56.04 5.53 12.16
N ALA A 528 57.34 5.42 11.84
CA ALA A 528 58.33 4.76 12.69
C ALA A 528 58.46 5.44 14.06
N ALA A 529 58.49 6.78 14.11
CA ALA A 529 58.47 7.53 15.36
C ALA A 529 57.16 7.36 16.16
N GLY A 530 56.05 7.02 15.48
CA GLY A 530 54.75 6.79 16.09
C GLY A 530 54.56 5.39 16.70
N LEU A 531 55.43 4.43 16.40
CA LEU A 531 55.35 3.08 16.97
C LEU A 531 55.56 3.10 18.49
N SER A 532 54.82 2.26 19.21
CA SER A 532 55.09 2.06 20.64
C SER A 532 56.46 1.37 20.84
N THR A 533 57.06 1.50 22.02
CA THR A 533 58.31 0.78 22.36
C THR A 533 58.15 -0.72 22.23
N ASN A 534 56.98 -1.26 22.62
CA ASN A 534 56.66 -2.66 22.47
C ASN A 534 56.48 -3.04 20.99
N GLY A 535 55.91 -2.16 20.16
CA GLY A 535 55.80 -2.36 18.72
C GLY A 535 57.17 -2.43 18.06
N VAL A 536 58.06 -1.49 18.37
CA VAL A 536 59.45 -1.51 17.86
C VAL A 536 60.18 -2.79 18.29
N ALA A 537 60.06 -3.20 19.55
CA ALA A 537 60.65 -4.44 20.04
C ALA A 537 60.04 -5.71 19.41
N ALA A 538 58.79 -5.64 18.95
CA ALA A 538 58.06 -6.75 18.35
C ALA A 538 58.30 -6.90 16.84
N LEU A 539 58.89 -5.92 16.16
CA LEU A 539 59.26 -6.06 14.75
C LEU A 539 60.21 -7.25 14.55
N GLU A 540 59.89 -8.12 13.60
CA GLU A 540 60.78 -9.22 13.25
C GLU A 540 62.11 -8.67 12.72
N THR A 541 63.19 -9.43 12.88
CA THR A 541 64.55 -8.96 12.56
C THR A 541 64.71 -8.59 11.09
N SER A 542 64.07 -9.35 10.18
CA SER A 542 64.05 -9.05 8.75
C SER A 542 63.32 -7.75 8.42
N ASP A 543 62.23 -7.48 9.13
CA ASP A 543 61.42 -6.30 8.91
C ASP A 543 62.08 -5.05 9.47
N PHE A 544 62.72 -5.18 10.63
CA PHE A 544 63.51 -4.11 11.23
C PHE A 544 64.70 -3.72 10.34
N ALA A 545 65.41 -4.70 9.76
CA ALA A 545 66.52 -4.47 8.83
C ALA A 545 66.08 -3.93 7.45
N ALA A 546 64.77 -3.95 7.16
CA ALA A 546 64.22 -3.40 5.93
C ALA A 546 63.81 -1.94 6.07
N LEU A 547 63.86 -1.37 7.29
CA LEU A 547 63.48 0.02 7.53
C LEU A 547 64.36 0.98 6.72
N SER A 548 63.77 2.11 6.31
CA SER A 548 64.57 3.15 5.68
C SER A 548 65.50 3.81 6.71
N THR A 549 66.66 4.31 6.28
CA THR A 549 67.56 5.09 7.15
C THR A 549 66.86 6.30 7.77
N ASN A 550 65.88 6.88 7.08
CA ASN A 550 65.03 7.96 7.61
C ASN A 550 64.11 7.47 8.74
N ALA A 551 63.57 6.26 8.64
CA ALA A 551 62.77 5.64 9.70
C ALA A 551 63.63 5.35 10.94
N ILE A 552 64.83 4.78 10.76
CA ILE A 552 65.80 4.52 11.84
C ILE A 552 66.21 5.83 12.53
N ALA A 553 66.55 6.87 11.76
CA ALA A 553 66.92 8.18 12.30
C ALA A 553 65.76 8.89 13.04
N ALA A 554 64.51 8.48 12.82
CA ALA A 554 63.34 9.04 13.47
C ALA A 554 62.95 8.32 14.78
N LEU A 555 63.53 7.15 15.07
CA LEU A 555 63.27 6.44 16.31
C LEU A 555 63.69 7.28 17.52
N SER A 556 62.81 7.37 18.52
CA SER A 556 63.10 8.03 19.79
C SER A 556 64.11 7.21 20.62
N ALA A 557 64.78 7.88 21.57
CA ALA A 557 65.67 7.22 22.51
C ALA A 557 64.99 6.07 23.28
N ASN A 558 63.70 6.22 23.64
CA ASN A 558 62.96 5.17 24.32
C ASN A 558 62.67 3.96 23.42
N GLN A 559 62.40 4.19 22.12
CA GLN A 559 62.22 3.11 21.15
C GLN A 559 63.54 2.37 20.90
N VAL A 560 64.67 3.10 20.78
CA VAL A 560 66.00 2.48 20.63
C VAL A 560 66.40 1.66 21.85
N LYS A 561 66.10 2.15 23.06
CA LYS A 561 66.32 1.41 24.31
C LYS A 561 65.49 0.11 24.39
N ALA A 562 64.37 0.04 23.67
CA ALA A 562 63.51 -1.13 23.64
C ALA A 562 63.93 -2.17 22.59
N LEU A 563 64.94 -1.88 21.76
CA LEU A 563 65.42 -2.81 20.75
C LEU A 563 65.95 -4.09 21.39
N THR A 564 65.71 -5.20 20.72
CA THR A 564 66.32 -6.48 21.07
C THR A 564 67.75 -6.53 20.51
N THR A 565 68.62 -7.32 21.14
CA THR A 565 69.99 -7.51 20.65
C THR A 565 70.00 -8.06 19.21
N ASN A 566 69.02 -8.88 18.83
CA ASN A 566 68.90 -9.39 17.46
C ASN A 566 68.58 -8.26 16.45
N GLN A 567 67.74 -7.28 16.82
CA GLN A 567 67.46 -6.13 15.97
C GLN A 567 68.68 -5.20 15.83
N ILE A 568 69.49 -5.06 16.89
CA ILE A 568 70.74 -4.29 16.83
C ILE A 568 71.76 -4.95 15.89
N VAL A 569 71.91 -6.27 15.96
CA VAL A 569 72.79 -7.04 15.07
C VAL A 569 72.28 -7.01 13.63
N ALA A 570 70.96 -6.93 13.42
CA ALA A 570 70.36 -6.91 12.09
C ALA A 570 70.44 -5.55 11.38
N LEU A 571 70.91 -4.48 12.05
CA LEU A 571 71.10 -3.18 11.42
C LEU A 571 72.08 -3.33 10.25
N THR A 572 71.75 -2.75 9.11
CA THR A 572 72.74 -2.53 8.05
C THR A 572 73.67 -1.39 8.45
N THR A 573 74.87 -1.38 7.87
CA THR A 573 75.86 -0.32 8.10
C THR A 573 75.33 1.08 7.78
N ASN A 574 74.43 1.20 6.79
CA ASN A 574 73.79 2.48 6.46
C ASN A 574 72.77 2.92 7.53
N GLU A 575 72.04 1.99 8.12
CA GLU A 575 71.09 2.26 9.21
C GLU A 575 71.82 2.61 10.51
N ALA A 576 72.91 1.89 10.83
CA ALA A 576 73.78 2.23 11.95
C ALA A 576 74.37 3.65 11.82
N ALA A 577 74.79 4.04 10.60
CA ALA A 577 75.23 5.41 10.32
C ALA A 577 74.12 6.46 10.45
N ALA A 578 72.85 6.05 10.33
CA ALA A 578 71.69 6.94 10.47
C ALA A 578 71.38 7.28 11.94
N LEU A 579 71.85 6.49 12.90
CA LEU A 579 71.65 6.74 14.34
C LEU A 579 72.24 8.10 14.76
N GLY A 580 71.41 8.94 15.37
CA GLY A 580 71.79 10.20 15.99
C GLY A 580 72.33 10.02 17.41
N THR A 581 72.80 11.11 17.99
CA THR A 581 73.43 11.11 19.32
C THR A 581 72.48 10.64 20.42
N ALA A 582 71.22 11.06 20.38
CA ALA A 582 70.21 10.62 21.36
C ALA A 582 69.89 9.13 21.26
N GLN A 583 69.88 8.56 20.04
CA GLN A 583 69.69 7.13 19.84
C GLN A 583 70.89 6.32 20.36
N VAL A 584 72.11 6.71 19.98
CA VAL A 584 73.34 6.00 20.42
C VAL A 584 73.53 6.09 21.94
N ALA A 585 73.16 7.21 22.58
CA ALA A 585 73.14 7.34 24.03
C ALA A 585 72.19 6.35 24.73
N ALA A 586 71.11 5.95 24.04
CA ALA A 586 70.08 5.09 24.60
C ALA A 586 70.40 3.59 24.51
N LEU A 587 71.36 3.21 23.67
CA LEU A 587 71.84 1.82 23.54
C LEU A 587 72.44 1.33 24.86
N SER A 588 72.14 0.10 25.26
CA SER A 588 72.79 -0.50 26.41
C SER A 588 74.25 -0.87 26.09
N ALA A 589 75.03 -1.16 27.13
CA ALA A 589 76.38 -1.68 26.95
C ALA A 589 76.40 -3.01 26.17
N ASN A 590 75.37 -3.84 26.34
CA ASN A 590 75.21 -5.09 25.61
C ASN A 590 74.88 -4.84 24.13
N ASP A 591 74.07 -3.82 23.82
CA ASP A 591 73.75 -3.48 22.44
C ASP A 591 75.01 -3.02 21.70
N ILE A 592 75.79 -2.12 22.32
CA ILE A 592 77.08 -1.66 21.77
C ILE A 592 78.04 -2.84 21.56
N ALA A 593 78.15 -3.77 22.51
CA ALA A 593 78.98 -4.96 22.37
C ALA A 593 78.52 -5.92 21.26
N ALA A 594 77.21 -5.97 21.00
CA ALA A 594 76.61 -6.83 19.98
C ALA A 594 76.71 -6.25 18.56
N MET A 595 76.85 -4.93 18.39
CA MET A 595 76.97 -4.31 17.07
C MET A 595 78.13 -4.88 16.25
N GLU A 596 77.92 -5.09 14.95
CA GLU A 596 79.01 -5.51 14.08
C GLU A 596 80.09 -4.42 13.97
N THR A 597 81.34 -4.83 13.74
CA THR A 597 82.48 -3.88 13.68
C THR A 597 82.33 -2.86 12.56
N ALA A 598 81.68 -3.26 11.45
CA ALA A 598 81.39 -2.38 10.31
C ALA A 598 80.36 -1.31 10.70
N ASP A 599 79.26 -1.72 11.34
CA ASP A 599 78.17 -0.83 11.75
C ASP A 599 78.64 0.19 12.79
N LEU A 600 79.39 -0.27 13.81
CA LEU A 600 79.95 0.62 14.82
C LEU A 600 80.91 1.64 14.20
N SER A 601 81.72 1.23 13.21
CA SER A 601 82.64 2.13 12.51
C SER A 601 81.93 3.19 11.66
N ALA A 602 80.70 2.91 11.23
CA ALA A 602 79.87 3.81 10.44
C ALA A 602 79.07 4.82 11.29
N ILE A 603 78.96 4.61 12.60
CA ILE A 603 78.37 5.60 13.52
C ILE A 603 79.14 6.91 13.46
N LYS A 604 78.39 8.02 13.40
CA LYS A 604 78.95 9.38 13.37
C LYS A 604 79.86 9.62 14.57
N VAL A 605 81.02 10.25 14.32
CA VAL A 605 82.02 10.62 15.35
C VAL A 605 81.37 11.32 16.57
N ALA A 606 80.44 12.24 16.34
CA ALA A 606 79.73 12.94 17.40
C ALA A 606 78.89 12.02 18.30
N SER A 607 78.36 10.92 17.76
CA SER A 607 77.62 9.90 18.52
C SER A 607 78.57 8.94 19.25
N ILE A 608 79.78 8.68 18.74
CA ILE A 608 80.79 7.92 19.49
C ILE A 608 81.33 8.74 20.67
N ALA A 609 81.54 10.04 20.49
CA ALA A 609 82.09 10.95 21.50
C ALA A 609 81.31 10.97 22.83
N ILE A 610 80.00 10.69 22.76
CA ILE A 610 79.08 10.74 23.89
C ILE A 610 78.82 9.37 24.54
N LEU A 611 79.49 8.29 24.09
CA LEU A 611 79.34 6.98 24.72
C LEU A 611 79.67 7.07 26.22
N SER A 612 78.80 6.48 27.02
CA SER A 612 79.01 6.33 28.46
C SER A 612 80.19 5.41 28.76
N THR A 613 80.76 5.54 29.96
CA THR A 613 81.85 4.66 30.39
C THR A 613 81.45 3.18 30.37
N ALA A 614 80.20 2.86 30.71
CA ALA A 614 79.68 1.50 30.61
C ALA A 614 79.69 0.99 29.15
N GLN A 615 79.20 1.79 28.20
CA GLN A 615 79.20 1.44 26.78
C GLN A 615 80.63 1.28 26.23
N VAL A 616 81.55 2.18 26.57
CA VAL A 616 82.96 2.11 26.11
C VAL A 616 83.68 0.90 26.71
N SER A 617 83.44 0.59 27.98
CA SER A 617 84.02 -0.61 28.62
C SER A 617 83.55 -1.93 28.00
N ALA A 618 82.37 -1.93 27.36
CA ALA A 618 81.80 -3.12 26.73
C ALA A 618 82.28 -3.34 25.28
N LEU A 619 82.96 -2.35 24.67
CA LEU A 619 83.48 -2.50 23.31
C LEU A 619 84.45 -3.69 23.21
N THR A 620 84.30 -4.52 22.19
CA THR A 620 85.27 -5.59 21.93
C THR A 620 86.58 -5.00 21.40
N THR A 621 87.67 -5.77 21.48
CA THR A 621 88.96 -5.36 20.88
C THR A 621 88.84 -5.15 19.37
N GLY A 622 88.05 -5.97 18.67
CA GLY A 622 87.77 -5.82 17.24
C GLY A 622 87.02 -4.52 16.92
N GLN A 623 86.03 -4.16 17.74
CA GLN A 623 85.30 -2.90 17.61
C GLN A 623 86.20 -1.68 17.86
N ILE A 624 87.06 -1.70 18.89
CA ILE A 624 88.02 -0.61 19.14
C ILE A 624 88.98 -0.44 17.95
N ALA A 625 89.49 -1.53 17.41
CA ALA A 625 90.40 -1.51 16.27
C ALA A 625 89.71 -0.98 14.98
N SER A 626 88.40 -1.22 14.81
CA SER A 626 87.67 -0.79 13.61
C SER A 626 87.21 0.67 13.65
N LEU A 627 87.19 1.32 14.82
CA LEU A 627 86.78 2.72 14.94
C LEU A 627 87.74 3.66 14.20
N ALA A 628 87.18 4.66 13.52
CA ALA A 628 88.00 5.70 12.89
C ALA A 628 88.85 6.45 13.94
N THR A 629 90.05 6.89 13.55
CA THR A 629 90.95 7.70 14.40
C THR A 629 90.24 8.90 15.03
N ALA A 630 89.40 9.60 14.25
CA ALA A 630 88.62 10.72 14.75
C ALA A 630 87.60 10.33 15.84
N SER A 631 87.04 9.12 15.78
CA SER A 631 86.10 8.60 16.79
C SER A 631 86.80 8.31 18.11
N ILE A 632 87.98 7.70 18.08
CA ILE A 632 88.79 7.47 19.30
C ILE A 632 89.23 8.80 19.92
N ALA A 633 89.72 9.73 19.10
CA ALA A 633 90.12 11.06 19.57
C ALA A 633 88.96 11.85 20.20
N ALA A 634 87.73 11.64 19.74
CA ALA A 634 86.55 12.34 20.24
C ALA A 634 85.99 11.78 21.55
N LEU A 635 86.40 10.60 22.01
CA LEU A 635 85.97 10.04 23.30
C LEU A 635 86.41 10.94 24.45
N ASN A 636 85.54 11.21 25.42
CA ASN A 636 85.96 12.00 26.58
C ASN A 636 86.99 11.25 27.45
N THR A 637 87.69 12.00 28.31
CA THR A 637 88.74 11.44 29.18
C THR A 637 88.25 10.30 30.07
N ALA A 638 87.00 10.34 30.56
CA ALA A 638 86.44 9.28 31.40
C ALA A 638 86.16 7.99 30.60
N ALA A 639 85.74 8.10 29.34
CA ALA A 639 85.59 6.98 28.42
C ALA A 639 86.94 6.30 28.11
N ILE A 640 88.01 7.08 27.89
CA ILE A 640 89.35 6.50 27.67
C ILE A 640 89.87 5.80 28.93
N ALA A 641 89.57 6.34 30.12
CA ALA A 641 90.02 5.77 31.40
C ALA A 641 89.51 4.35 31.67
N VAL A 642 88.36 3.98 31.10
CA VAL A 642 87.72 2.67 31.33
C VAL A 642 88.09 1.61 30.28
N LEU A 643 88.94 1.94 29.31
CA LEU A 643 89.46 0.94 28.38
C LEU A 643 90.32 -0.08 29.13
N SER A 644 89.98 -1.37 28.96
CA SER A 644 90.80 -2.48 29.44
C SER A 644 92.15 -2.51 28.72
N THR A 645 93.15 -3.15 29.35
CA THR A 645 94.48 -3.33 28.75
C THR A 645 94.39 -3.94 27.35
N ASN A 646 93.50 -4.91 27.13
CA ASN A 646 93.32 -5.55 25.82
C ASN A 646 92.71 -4.60 24.77
N GLN A 647 91.75 -3.75 25.16
CA GLN A 647 91.18 -2.75 24.26
C GLN A 647 92.22 -1.68 23.89
N VAL A 648 93.07 -1.26 24.84
CA VAL A 648 94.14 -0.29 24.56
C VAL A 648 95.19 -0.87 23.63
N VAL A 649 95.58 -2.14 23.79
CA VAL A 649 96.50 -2.84 22.87
C VAL A 649 95.91 -2.98 21.47
N ALA A 650 94.58 -3.06 21.34
CA ALA A 650 93.91 -3.13 20.05
C ALA A 650 93.89 -1.80 19.27
N LEU A 651 94.28 -0.68 19.89
CA LEU A 651 94.38 0.61 19.20
C LEU A 651 95.53 0.60 18.19
N SER A 652 95.25 1.04 16.97
CA SER A 652 96.28 1.30 15.96
C SER A 652 97.18 2.47 16.38
N SER A 653 98.40 2.52 15.84
CA SER A 653 99.33 3.62 16.10
C SER A 653 98.74 4.99 15.76
N ASN A 654 97.88 5.07 14.74
CA ASN A 654 97.19 6.31 14.37
C ASN A 654 96.14 6.72 15.42
N GLN A 655 95.38 5.77 15.96
CA GLN A 655 94.41 6.04 17.03
C GLN A 655 95.13 6.48 18.33
N ILE A 656 96.23 5.82 18.72
CA ILE A 656 97.04 6.21 19.88
C ILE A 656 97.59 7.64 19.72
N ASN A 657 98.16 7.94 18.56
CA ASN A 657 98.72 9.27 18.25
C ASN A 657 97.66 10.38 18.22
N SER A 658 96.38 10.03 18.08
CA SER A 658 95.28 10.99 18.08
C SER A 658 94.77 11.36 19.47
N LEU A 659 95.21 10.64 20.52
CA LEU A 659 94.84 10.93 21.89
C LEU A 659 95.49 12.24 22.38
N GLY A 660 94.67 13.13 22.94
CA GLY A 660 95.13 14.32 23.64
C GLY A 660 95.81 13.98 24.97
N THR A 661 96.55 14.96 25.51
CA THR A 661 97.34 14.79 26.74
C THR A 661 96.51 14.30 27.94
N ALA A 662 95.29 14.80 28.10
CA ALA A 662 94.39 14.39 29.17
C ALA A 662 93.88 12.95 29.00
N GLN A 663 93.63 12.50 27.77
CA GLN A 663 93.20 11.13 27.48
C GLN A 663 94.34 10.14 27.74
N VAL A 664 95.56 10.45 27.28
CA VAL A 664 96.75 9.62 27.54
C VAL A 664 97.01 9.50 29.05
N ALA A 665 96.89 10.61 29.79
CA ALA A 665 97.08 10.61 31.25
C ALA A 665 96.02 9.78 32.01
N ALA A 666 94.86 9.53 31.39
CA ALA A 666 93.79 8.74 31.99
C ALA A 666 93.93 7.23 31.74
N LEU A 667 94.83 6.79 30.86
CA LEU A 667 95.11 5.37 30.65
C LEU A 667 95.72 4.76 31.92
N SER A 668 95.31 3.53 32.25
CA SER A 668 95.92 2.81 33.38
C SER A 668 97.41 2.55 33.14
N SER A 669 98.20 2.48 34.21
CA SER A 669 99.63 2.16 34.12
C SER A 669 99.90 0.84 33.37
N ASN A 670 99.03 -0.16 33.57
CA ASN A 670 99.08 -1.43 32.86
C ASN A 670 98.82 -1.26 31.35
N ALA A 671 97.88 -0.40 30.96
CA ALA A 671 97.58 -0.12 29.56
C ALA A 671 98.73 0.63 28.87
N ILE A 672 99.33 1.63 29.54
CA ILE A 672 100.50 2.36 29.03
C ILE A 672 101.70 1.42 28.86
N GLY A 673 101.95 0.54 29.84
CA GLY A 673 103.01 -0.46 29.75
C GLY A 673 102.79 -1.44 28.59
N ALA A 674 101.54 -1.85 28.35
CA ALA A 674 101.21 -2.75 27.25
C ALA A 674 101.42 -2.12 25.86
N ILE A 675 101.18 -0.81 25.70
CA ILE A 675 101.48 -0.06 24.45
C ILE A 675 102.99 -0.09 24.14
N GLN A 676 103.87 -0.05 25.15
CA GLN A 676 105.33 -0.07 24.92
C GLN A 676 105.86 -1.43 24.46
N THR A 677 105.07 -2.50 24.65
CA THR A 677 105.46 -3.89 24.37
C THR A 677 104.74 -4.53 23.18
N ALA A 678 103.66 -3.90 22.70
CA ALA A 678 102.92 -4.27 21.50
C ALA A 678 103.46 -3.49 20.30
#